data_AF-A0AB34FVX8-F1
#
_entry.id   AF-A0AB34FVX8-F1
#
_cell.length_a   1.000
_cell.length_b   1.000
_cell.length_c   1.000
_cell.angle_alpha   90.00
_cell.angle_beta   90.00
_cell.angle_gamma   90.00
#
_symmetry.space_group_name_H-M   'P 1'
#
loop_
_entity.id
_entity.type
_entity.pdbx_description
1 polymer ?
#
loop_
_entity_poly.entity_id
_entity_poly.type
_entity_poly.pdbx_seq_one_letter_code
_entity_poly.pdbx_strand_id
1 'polypeptide(L)'
;MGTRPAGKAGSWYPGVLDDLEEQLNGYLATVPATVDGSQVPIADARIVIAPHAGYDYSGECAAWAYSCLDLSKAKRVFVLGPSHRYYLEGCAVTTFSKYATPYGDFTVDRDIIQRVKEAADMADIPRSKDSEEHSLEMHLPYLWKRCEKTFGSPDKFPAIVPILIGDNDRAEEKDVGRALVSYLKDPENAFVISSDFCHWGNHFSYQPYSPTNDITKLTMLRWRDSTPAGPPIHETIRLLDEAAMDAVKSGKHDAFVDNLRLTGNTVCGRHPIGVAMAALELLAQETGDDSKYRFKIVRYGGRQNPYDQRDNSPGYGSPARQPGGYGQPSHFGGRNGYTEVSSGEEGFLSGPGVEMAPLAQNASSMGGGDPNAILNECRDIDRGVDNVDRNLEQLRMLQQRTLDDADSSASSANNRQLDALSSDTMALYRTLTERVRLIKSNPDSRTPKNNPQVSRVDRRLKAAIQQYQQIESQFRKRTQDQMARQYRIVRPNASEDEVRAAVEDTSGGQVFSQALMQSDRQGRARAALTAVQDRHTALVKIEQQMVELAQLFQDMDTLVVQQEAAVMQIEQKGEEVVDNLDKGNQEISVAVNTARKTRKKKWICLGICVLIIIIVIIIVLVYIFVIRGTNNNSGGGDKSSSKRELLEEMGAAVVNTLPVPLAPREAHMGARSGPIDEDAAREMARIVRERIRRPQIVQ
;
A
#
# COMPACT_ATOMS: atom_id res chain seq x y z
N MET A 1 8.84 25.77 -10.63
CA MET A 1 8.75 24.60 -9.74
C MET A 1 8.07 23.45 -10.50
N GLY A 2 8.02 22.23 -9.97
CA GLY A 2 7.45 21.07 -10.67
C GLY A 2 6.20 20.49 -10.00
N THR A 3 5.58 19.51 -10.64
CA THR A 3 4.58 18.60 -10.04
C THR A 3 5.29 17.40 -9.41
N ARG A 4 4.89 17.02 -8.19
CA ARG A 4 5.27 15.75 -7.55
C ARG A 4 4.44 14.62 -8.15
N PRO A 5 5.02 13.50 -8.62
CA PRO A 5 4.27 12.40 -9.20
C PRO A 5 3.41 11.66 -8.16
N ALA A 6 2.37 10.97 -8.63
CA ALA A 6 1.59 10.01 -7.85
C ALA A 6 2.36 8.68 -7.72
N GLY A 7 3.37 8.65 -6.85
CA GLY A 7 4.34 7.56 -6.70
C GLY A 7 3.82 6.28 -6.04
N LYS A 8 2.54 6.22 -5.65
CA LYS A 8 1.85 5.06 -5.03
C LYS A 8 0.69 4.53 -5.86
N ALA A 9 0.30 5.24 -6.92
CA ALA A 9 -0.68 4.77 -7.90
C ALA A 9 -0.27 3.41 -8.50
N GLY A 10 -1.22 2.49 -8.61
CA GLY A 10 -0.98 1.12 -9.10
C GLY A 10 -0.24 0.21 -8.11
N SER A 11 -0.10 0.60 -6.83
CA SER A 11 0.56 -0.24 -5.81
C SER A 11 0.01 -0.12 -4.39
N TRP A 12 -0.43 1.07 -3.95
CA TRP A 12 -1.13 1.27 -2.66
C TRP A 12 -2.61 1.62 -2.85
N TYR A 13 -2.96 2.13 -4.03
CA TYR A 13 -4.31 2.35 -4.53
C TYR A 13 -4.31 2.13 -6.06
N PRO A 14 -5.46 1.86 -6.70
CA PRO A 14 -5.53 1.62 -8.14
C PRO A 14 -4.93 2.75 -8.99
N GLY A 15 -4.17 2.37 -10.02
CA GLY A 15 -3.52 3.32 -10.93
C GLY A 15 -4.37 3.69 -12.15
N VAL A 16 -5.42 2.91 -12.42
CA VAL A 16 -6.45 3.20 -13.42
C VAL A 16 -7.52 4.07 -12.77
N LEU A 17 -8.00 5.08 -13.50
CA LEU A 17 -8.95 6.07 -13.00
C LEU A 17 -10.29 5.43 -12.59
N ASP A 18 -10.84 4.59 -13.46
CA ASP A 18 -12.14 3.94 -13.29
C ASP A 18 -12.12 3.00 -12.06
N ASP A 19 -11.10 2.14 -11.95
CA ASP A 19 -10.87 1.25 -10.79
C ASP A 19 -10.80 2.02 -9.46
N LEU A 20 -10.08 3.15 -9.46
CA LEU A 20 -9.91 4.01 -8.29
C LEU A 20 -11.23 4.69 -7.90
N GLU A 21 -12.00 5.13 -8.90
CA GLU A 21 -13.31 5.72 -8.68
C GLU A 21 -14.34 4.69 -8.19
N GLU A 22 -14.39 3.48 -8.74
CA GLU A 22 -15.26 2.42 -8.24
C GLU A 22 -14.93 2.08 -6.78
N GLN A 23 -13.63 1.89 -6.46
CA GLN A 23 -13.18 1.59 -5.10
C GLN A 23 -13.55 2.72 -4.11
N LEU A 24 -13.23 3.98 -4.44
CA LEU A 24 -13.47 5.12 -3.55
C LEU A 24 -14.96 5.44 -3.40
N ASN A 25 -15.74 5.40 -4.49
CA ASN A 25 -17.19 5.60 -4.40
C ASN A 25 -17.87 4.47 -3.64
N GLY A 26 -17.41 3.21 -3.82
CA GLY A 26 -17.87 2.06 -3.05
C GLY A 26 -17.65 2.24 -1.54
N TYR A 27 -16.43 2.59 -1.12
CA TYR A 27 -16.14 2.86 0.30
C TYR A 27 -16.94 4.06 0.84
N LEU A 28 -17.02 5.17 0.10
CA LEU A 28 -17.80 6.35 0.50
C LEU A 28 -19.33 6.08 0.59
N ALA A 29 -19.84 5.09 -0.14
CA ALA A 29 -21.24 4.68 -0.06
C ALA A 29 -21.57 3.79 1.17
N THR A 30 -20.56 3.26 1.87
CA THR A 30 -20.76 2.50 3.12
C THR A 30 -21.02 3.41 4.34
N VAL A 31 -20.66 4.69 4.25
CA VAL A 31 -20.77 5.63 5.38
C VAL A 31 -22.21 6.12 5.49
N PRO A 32 -22.86 6.02 6.67
CA PRO A 32 -24.22 6.48 6.86
C PRO A 32 -24.33 8.01 6.70
N ALA A 33 -25.49 8.49 6.26
CA ALA A 33 -25.81 9.92 6.16
C ALA A 33 -25.75 10.67 7.51
N THR A 34 -25.73 9.94 8.63
CA THR A 34 -25.50 10.49 9.97
C THR A 34 -24.48 9.67 10.74
N VAL A 35 -23.58 10.37 11.46
CA VAL A 35 -22.60 9.81 12.39
C VAL A 35 -22.80 10.54 13.74
N ASP A 36 -22.93 9.79 14.84
CA ASP A 36 -23.24 10.32 16.18
C ASP A 36 -24.41 11.31 16.21
N GLY A 37 -25.47 11.04 15.43
CA GLY A 37 -26.65 11.89 15.29
C GLY A 37 -26.44 13.18 14.48
N SER A 38 -25.21 13.46 14.03
CA SER A 38 -24.86 14.59 13.17
C SER A 38 -24.93 14.17 11.70
N GLN A 39 -25.45 15.02 10.81
CA GLN A 39 -25.37 14.80 9.36
C GLN A 39 -23.92 14.83 8.88
N VAL A 40 -23.60 14.17 7.75
CA VAL A 40 -22.27 14.24 7.11
C VAL A 40 -22.29 15.16 5.87
N PRO A 41 -21.32 16.07 5.68
CA PRO A 41 -20.24 16.42 6.61
C PRO A 41 -20.74 17.03 7.91
N ILE A 42 -19.99 16.79 8.99
CA ILE A 42 -20.29 17.34 10.29
C ILE A 42 -19.91 18.83 10.25
N ALA A 43 -20.89 19.72 10.43
CA ALA A 43 -20.68 21.16 10.27
C ALA A 43 -19.50 21.67 11.12
N ASP A 44 -18.63 22.47 10.49
CA ASP A 44 -17.40 23.02 11.08
C ASP A 44 -16.34 21.97 11.54
N ALA A 45 -16.51 20.68 11.23
CA ALA A 45 -15.49 19.65 11.42
C ALA A 45 -14.38 19.72 10.36
N ARG A 46 -13.54 20.76 10.47
CA ARG A 46 -12.44 21.09 9.55
C ARG A 46 -11.16 20.26 9.74
N ILE A 47 -11.12 19.36 10.72
CA ILE A 47 -9.92 18.63 11.13
C ILE A 47 -10.25 17.14 11.28
N VAL A 48 -9.47 16.28 10.64
CA VAL A 48 -9.64 14.82 10.73
C VAL A 48 -8.30 14.10 10.91
N ILE A 49 -8.32 13.00 11.65
CA ILE A 49 -7.25 11.99 11.64
C ILE A 49 -7.69 10.86 10.69
N ALA A 50 -6.81 10.43 9.80
CA ALA A 50 -7.10 9.39 8.81
C ALA A 50 -5.89 8.46 8.55
N PRO A 51 -6.13 7.16 8.28
CA PRO A 51 -5.07 6.17 8.03
C PRO A 51 -4.36 6.38 6.67
N HIS A 52 -3.17 5.81 6.53
CA HIS A 52 -2.35 5.86 5.31
C HIS A 52 -1.76 4.52 4.84
N ALA A 53 -2.15 3.40 5.44
CA ALA A 53 -1.97 2.10 4.79
C ALA A 53 -2.70 2.03 3.42
N GLY A 54 -2.37 1.04 2.59
CA GLY A 54 -3.00 0.85 1.26
C GLY A 54 -4.54 0.72 1.33
N TYR A 55 -5.24 1.21 0.30
CA TYR A 55 -6.70 1.36 0.33
C TYR A 55 -7.48 0.06 0.50
N ASP A 56 -6.94 -1.08 0.04
CA ASP A 56 -7.54 -2.40 0.26
C ASP A 56 -7.66 -2.76 1.77
N TYR A 57 -6.86 -2.12 2.63
CA TYR A 57 -6.86 -2.29 4.09
C TYR A 57 -7.56 -1.13 4.81
N SER A 58 -7.22 0.11 4.43
CA SER A 58 -7.57 1.33 5.16
C SER A 58 -8.73 2.13 4.57
N GLY A 59 -9.04 1.96 3.28
CA GLY A 59 -9.90 2.87 2.51
C GLY A 59 -11.30 2.98 3.10
N GLU A 60 -11.91 1.85 3.44
CA GLU A 60 -13.22 1.83 4.12
C GLU A 60 -13.20 2.62 5.45
N CYS A 61 -12.08 2.64 6.19
CA CYS A 61 -11.96 3.45 7.41
C CYS A 61 -11.72 4.93 7.11
N ALA A 62 -10.85 5.25 6.14
CA ALA A 62 -10.60 6.62 5.68
C ALA A 62 -11.88 7.29 5.16
N ALA A 63 -12.77 6.53 4.50
CA ALA A 63 -14.05 7.03 4.01
C ALA A 63 -14.90 7.70 5.10
N TRP A 64 -14.89 7.21 6.35
CA TRP A 64 -15.63 7.81 7.45
C TRP A 64 -15.10 9.20 7.81
N ALA A 65 -13.77 9.33 7.98
CA ALA A 65 -13.11 10.60 8.23
C ALA A 65 -13.41 11.62 7.11
N TYR A 66 -13.21 11.23 5.85
CA TYR A 66 -13.45 12.09 4.70
C TYR A 66 -14.92 12.42 4.44
N SER A 67 -15.86 11.57 4.87
CA SER A 67 -17.28 11.90 4.80
C SER A 67 -17.66 12.95 5.84
N CYS A 68 -17.09 12.86 7.04
CA CYS A 68 -17.31 13.82 8.13
C CYS A 68 -16.66 15.20 7.88
N LEU A 69 -15.52 15.24 7.17
CA LEU A 69 -14.73 16.46 6.91
C LEU A 69 -15.55 17.54 6.19
N ASP A 70 -15.75 18.69 6.84
CA ASP A 70 -16.38 19.88 6.26
C ASP A 70 -15.33 20.78 5.58
N LEU A 71 -15.44 20.90 4.26
CA LEU A 71 -14.63 21.82 3.44
C LEU A 71 -15.44 23.01 2.90
N SER A 72 -16.68 23.24 3.32
CA SER A 72 -17.59 24.24 2.74
C SER A 72 -17.04 25.68 2.71
N LYS A 73 -16.10 26.00 3.61
CA LYS A 73 -15.43 27.30 3.75
C LYS A 73 -13.95 27.26 3.30
N ALA A 74 -13.42 26.08 2.97
CA ALA A 74 -11.97 25.86 2.86
C ALA A 74 -11.38 26.43 1.56
N LYS A 75 -10.35 27.27 1.70
CA LYS A 75 -9.44 27.71 0.62
C LYS A 75 -8.07 27.04 0.69
N ARG A 76 -7.70 26.49 1.86
CA ARG A 76 -6.44 25.75 2.06
C ARG A 76 -6.68 24.45 2.84
N VAL A 77 -5.95 23.39 2.49
CA VAL A 77 -5.96 22.11 3.23
C VAL A 77 -4.54 21.73 3.61
N PHE A 78 -4.24 21.77 4.90
CA PHE A 78 -3.00 21.26 5.47
C PHE A 78 -3.05 19.74 5.50
N VAL A 79 -1.97 19.09 5.05
CA VAL A 79 -1.82 17.63 5.11
C VAL A 79 -0.55 17.37 5.92
N LEU A 80 -0.73 16.92 7.16
CA LEU A 80 0.36 16.63 8.09
C LEU A 80 0.59 15.12 8.15
N GLY A 81 1.81 14.63 7.99
CA GLY A 81 2.08 13.19 8.06
C GLY A 81 3.51 12.82 8.44
N PRO A 82 3.74 11.59 8.95
CA PRO A 82 5.05 11.16 9.43
C PRO A 82 6.02 10.83 8.29
N SER A 83 7.32 10.99 8.54
CA SER A 83 8.38 10.49 7.65
C SER A 83 8.65 8.99 7.85
N HIS A 84 8.66 8.23 6.74
CA HIS A 84 9.03 6.81 6.70
C HIS A 84 10.24 6.53 5.81
N ARG A 85 10.52 7.41 4.83
CA ARG A 85 11.51 7.14 3.77
C ARG A 85 12.94 7.60 4.07
N TYR A 86 13.09 8.38 5.14
CA TYR A 86 14.36 8.86 5.69
C TYR A 86 14.13 9.33 7.13
N TYR A 87 15.18 9.30 7.96
CA TYR A 87 15.16 9.99 9.25
C TYR A 87 15.05 11.50 9.00
N LEU A 88 14.05 12.11 9.63
CA LEU A 88 13.82 13.55 9.67
C LEU A 88 13.77 13.94 11.15
N GLU A 89 14.57 14.91 11.53
CA GLU A 89 14.53 15.60 12.83
C GLU A 89 13.71 16.87 12.62
N GLY A 90 12.76 17.17 13.51
CA GLY A 90 11.88 18.31 13.32
C GLY A 90 10.86 18.13 12.18
N CYS A 91 10.53 19.21 11.49
CA CYS A 91 9.54 19.23 10.41
C CYS A 91 10.16 19.64 9.06
N ALA A 92 9.53 19.25 7.96
CA ALA A 92 9.95 19.59 6.61
C ALA A 92 8.78 19.88 5.67
N VAL A 93 8.96 20.84 4.76
CA VAL A 93 7.96 21.26 3.76
C VAL A 93 8.37 20.88 2.33
N THR A 94 7.40 20.62 1.46
CA THR A 94 7.70 20.26 0.07
C THR A 94 8.36 21.39 -0.73
N THR A 95 9.11 21.04 -1.78
CA THR A 95 9.67 21.98 -2.78
C THR A 95 8.96 21.91 -4.14
N PHE A 96 7.85 21.17 -4.24
CA PHE A 96 7.00 21.13 -5.44
C PHE A 96 5.92 22.24 -5.38
N SER A 97 5.37 22.60 -6.55
CA SER A 97 4.26 23.56 -6.69
C SER A 97 2.90 22.89 -6.93
N LYS A 98 2.91 21.58 -7.20
CA LYS A 98 1.72 20.75 -7.41
C LYS A 98 1.96 19.32 -6.94
N TYR A 99 0.94 18.62 -6.50
CA TYR A 99 0.97 17.17 -6.24
C TYR A 99 -0.03 16.48 -7.17
N ALA A 100 0.43 15.50 -7.96
CA ALA A 100 -0.42 14.74 -8.87
C ALA A 100 -1.24 13.67 -8.14
N THR A 101 -2.43 13.40 -8.68
CA THR A 101 -3.26 12.22 -8.40
C THR A 101 -3.74 11.65 -9.74
N PRO A 102 -4.29 10.41 -9.80
CA PRO A 102 -4.88 9.89 -11.04
C PRO A 102 -6.04 10.74 -11.59
N TYR A 103 -6.71 11.53 -10.76
CA TYR A 103 -7.76 12.47 -11.18
C TYR A 103 -7.21 13.80 -11.75
N GLY A 104 -5.98 14.17 -11.37
CA GLY A 104 -5.38 15.46 -11.69
C GLY A 104 -4.49 16.03 -10.57
N ASP A 105 -3.95 17.23 -10.80
CA ASP A 105 -3.02 17.89 -9.87
C ASP A 105 -3.73 18.78 -8.85
N PHE A 106 -3.40 18.63 -7.55
CA PHE A 106 -3.59 19.68 -6.55
C PHE A 106 -2.52 20.76 -6.68
N THR A 107 -2.89 22.03 -6.52
CA THR A 107 -1.94 23.15 -6.39
C THR A 107 -1.45 23.25 -4.94
N VAL A 108 -0.14 23.46 -4.76
CA VAL A 108 0.49 23.66 -3.45
C VAL A 108 0.57 25.15 -3.13
N ASP A 109 0.11 25.57 -1.95
CA ASP A 109 0.22 26.96 -1.48
C ASP A 109 1.67 27.26 -1.06
N ARG A 110 2.45 27.81 -1.99
CA ARG A 110 3.88 28.12 -1.79
C ARG A 110 4.11 29.24 -0.77
N ASP A 111 3.19 30.19 -0.68
CA ASP A 111 3.32 31.37 0.18
C ASP A 111 3.07 30.99 1.64
N ILE A 112 2.07 30.14 1.89
CA ILE A 112 1.82 29.59 3.22
C ILE A 112 2.89 28.56 3.61
N ILE A 113 3.39 27.73 2.68
CA ILE A 113 4.56 26.88 2.95
C ILE A 113 5.74 27.70 3.45
N GLN A 114 6.08 28.81 2.77
CA GLN A 114 7.25 29.60 3.16
C GLN A 114 7.08 30.23 4.55
N ARG A 115 5.89 30.75 4.87
CA ARG A 115 5.60 31.32 6.20
C ARG A 115 5.62 30.29 7.32
N VAL A 116 5.04 29.10 7.09
CA VAL A 116 5.06 28.02 8.10
C VAL A 116 6.47 27.48 8.30
N LYS A 117 7.25 27.39 7.22
CA LYS A 117 8.67 27.02 7.25
C LYS A 117 9.48 27.99 8.13
N GLU A 118 9.32 29.29 7.91
CA GLU A 118 9.99 30.34 8.69
C GLU A 118 9.52 30.41 10.14
N ALA A 119 8.23 30.15 10.41
CA ALA A 119 7.65 30.23 11.76
C ALA A 119 7.99 29.03 12.67
N ALA A 120 8.46 27.92 12.10
CA ALA A 120 8.74 26.67 12.82
C ALA A 120 10.07 26.00 12.39
N ASP A 121 11.00 26.80 11.85
CA ASP A 121 12.34 26.41 11.36
C ASP A 121 12.40 25.09 10.56
N MET A 122 11.46 24.92 9.63
CA MET A 122 11.30 23.64 8.91
C MET A 122 12.31 23.47 7.77
N ALA A 123 12.77 22.24 7.57
CA ALA A 123 13.61 21.86 6.43
C ALA A 123 12.85 21.83 5.10
N ASP A 124 13.57 21.73 3.97
CA ASP A 124 12.97 21.34 2.68
C ASP A 124 13.01 19.81 2.54
N ILE A 125 11.88 19.18 2.19
CA ILE A 125 11.86 17.74 1.87
C ILE A 125 12.67 17.50 0.59
N PRO A 126 13.69 16.61 0.60
CA PRO A 126 14.42 16.24 -0.60
C PRO A 126 13.47 15.63 -1.63
N ARG A 127 13.47 16.11 -2.88
CA ARG A 127 12.43 15.73 -3.87
C ARG A 127 12.29 14.24 -4.16
N SER A 128 13.37 13.48 -4.08
CA SER A 128 13.34 12.02 -4.13
C SER A 128 12.54 11.46 -2.95
N LYS A 129 12.85 11.89 -1.73
CA LYS A 129 12.16 11.48 -0.50
C LYS A 129 10.71 11.92 -0.43
N ASP A 130 10.38 13.11 -0.91
CA ASP A 130 9.00 13.57 -1.08
C ASP A 130 8.21 12.62 -2.00
N SER A 131 8.78 12.29 -3.17
CA SER A 131 8.17 11.37 -4.15
C SER A 131 8.16 9.90 -3.71
N GLU A 132 9.12 9.50 -2.86
CA GLU A 132 9.17 8.18 -2.24
C GLU A 132 8.14 8.04 -1.10
N GLU A 133 7.77 9.12 -0.41
CA GLU A 133 6.87 9.07 0.75
C GLU A 133 5.43 8.76 0.34
N HIS A 134 4.68 8.16 1.26
CA HIS A 134 3.29 7.76 1.08
C HIS A 134 2.34 8.45 2.07
N SER A 135 2.80 8.80 3.27
CA SER A 135 1.96 9.36 4.34
C SER A 135 1.20 10.63 3.94
N LEU A 136 1.73 11.43 3.01
CA LEU A 136 1.07 12.60 2.44
C LEU A 136 0.24 12.27 1.17
N GLU A 137 0.64 11.26 0.41
CA GLU A 137 0.04 10.93 -0.90
C GLU A 137 -1.28 10.16 -0.76
N MET A 138 -1.37 9.26 0.23
CA MET A 138 -2.55 8.41 0.48
C MET A 138 -3.81 9.21 0.85
N HIS A 139 -3.66 10.50 1.17
CA HIS A 139 -4.76 11.42 1.46
C HIS A 139 -5.28 12.17 0.23
N LEU A 140 -4.52 12.22 -0.87
CA LEU A 140 -4.87 13.06 -2.01
C LEU A 140 -6.08 12.55 -2.82
N PRO A 141 -6.22 11.23 -3.14
CA PRO A 141 -7.39 10.78 -3.88
C PRO A 141 -8.69 10.89 -3.07
N TYR A 142 -8.64 10.65 -1.75
CA TYR A 142 -9.78 10.89 -0.87
C TYR A 142 -10.13 12.38 -0.75
N LEU A 143 -9.12 13.23 -0.61
CA LEU A 143 -9.31 14.69 -0.62
C LEU A 143 -9.89 15.16 -1.96
N TRP A 144 -9.50 14.56 -3.09
CA TRP A 144 -10.07 14.87 -4.39
C TRP A 144 -11.57 14.61 -4.44
N LYS A 145 -12.04 13.41 -4.05
CA LYS A 145 -13.50 13.11 -4.02
C LYS A 145 -14.26 13.95 -2.98
N ARG A 146 -13.63 14.35 -1.88
CA ARG A 146 -14.21 15.29 -0.89
C ARG A 146 -14.33 16.71 -1.46
N CYS A 147 -13.32 17.20 -2.16
CA CYS A 147 -13.32 18.50 -2.84
C CYS A 147 -14.32 18.53 -4.00
N GLU A 148 -14.36 17.48 -4.82
CA GLU A 148 -15.35 17.31 -5.90
C GLU A 148 -16.78 17.40 -5.38
N LYS A 149 -17.13 16.66 -4.32
CA LYS A 149 -18.43 16.72 -3.64
C LYS A 149 -18.77 18.08 -3.02
N THR A 150 -17.80 18.98 -2.83
CA THR A 150 -17.99 20.26 -2.11
C THR A 150 -17.93 21.49 -3.03
N PHE A 151 -17.05 21.47 -4.03
CA PHE A 151 -16.77 22.60 -4.94
C PHE A 151 -17.20 22.32 -6.40
N GLY A 152 -17.46 21.06 -6.74
CA GLY A 152 -17.96 20.63 -8.05
C GLY A 152 -16.94 20.61 -9.19
N SER A 153 -15.86 21.40 -9.13
CA SER A 153 -14.85 21.43 -10.21
C SER A 153 -13.43 21.82 -9.71
N PRO A 154 -12.35 21.25 -10.31
CA PRO A 154 -10.98 21.41 -9.78
C PRO A 154 -10.41 22.82 -9.77
N ASP A 155 -10.92 23.74 -10.59
CA ASP A 155 -10.57 25.16 -10.60
C ASP A 155 -10.91 25.90 -9.30
N LYS A 156 -11.79 25.30 -8.47
CA LYS A 156 -12.24 25.84 -7.17
C LYS A 156 -11.67 25.07 -5.99
N PHE A 157 -10.83 24.05 -6.22
CA PHE A 157 -10.32 23.25 -5.11
C PHE A 157 -9.34 24.06 -4.25
N PRO A 158 -9.37 23.87 -2.92
CA PRO A 158 -8.43 24.52 -2.02
C PRO A 158 -6.99 24.09 -2.34
N ALA A 159 -6.05 25.03 -2.18
CA ALA A 159 -4.63 24.72 -2.31
C ALA A 159 -4.16 23.87 -1.11
N ILE A 160 -3.25 22.93 -1.34
CA ILE A 160 -2.75 22.06 -0.27
C ILE A 160 -1.47 22.63 0.37
N VAL A 161 -1.26 22.34 1.65
CA VAL A 161 -0.04 22.63 2.40
C VAL A 161 0.51 21.31 2.97
N PRO A 162 1.32 20.55 2.21
CA PRO A 162 1.91 19.30 2.67
C PRO A 162 3.10 19.57 3.60
N ILE A 163 3.05 19.01 4.81
CA ILE A 163 4.09 19.11 5.83
C ILE A 163 4.43 17.70 6.32
N LEU A 164 5.69 17.32 6.18
CA LEU A 164 6.23 16.09 6.73
C LEU A 164 6.76 16.38 8.13
N ILE A 165 6.35 15.56 9.11
CA ILE A 165 6.73 15.69 10.51
C ILE A 165 7.63 14.49 10.84
N GLY A 166 8.77 14.75 11.44
CA GLY A 166 9.83 13.79 11.70
C GLY A 166 9.67 13.09 13.04
N ASP A 167 10.81 12.72 13.62
CA ASP A 167 10.92 12.45 15.05
C ASP A 167 10.94 13.80 15.78
N ASN A 168 10.08 13.97 16.78
CA ASN A 168 9.94 15.21 17.54
C ASN A 168 9.84 14.97 19.04
N ASP A 169 10.42 15.89 19.81
CA ASP A 169 10.30 15.96 21.27
C ASP A 169 8.99 16.67 21.72
N ARG A 170 8.60 16.50 23.00
CA ARG A 170 7.35 17.03 23.57
C ARG A 170 7.27 18.57 23.55
N ALA A 171 8.39 19.27 23.63
CA ALA A 171 8.44 20.73 23.52
C ALA A 171 8.37 21.14 22.05
N GLU A 172 9.08 20.46 21.16
CA GLU A 172 9.03 20.71 19.71
C GLU A 172 7.63 20.50 19.13
N GLU A 173 6.91 19.43 19.52
CA GLU A 173 5.51 19.21 19.17
C GLU A 173 4.63 20.41 19.55
N LYS A 174 4.91 21.04 20.71
CA LYS A 174 4.19 22.21 21.19
C LYS A 174 4.56 23.50 20.49
N ASP A 175 5.81 23.68 20.07
CA ASP A 175 6.25 24.90 19.38
C ASP A 175 5.93 24.87 17.87
N VAL A 176 6.01 23.71 17.22
CA VAL A 176 5.41 23.52 15.88
C VAL A 176 3.89 23.69 15.96
N GLY A 177 3.23 23.11 16.99
CA GLY A 177 1.81 23.32 17.25
C GLY A 177 1.45 24.81 17.38
N ARG A 178 2.24 25.56 18.18
CA ARG A 178 2.11 27.02 18.36
C ARG A 178 2.21 27.80 17.04
N ALA A 179 3.12 27.42 16.15
CA ALA A 179 3.22 28.02 14.82
C ALA A 179 1.97 27.77 13.94
N LEU A 180 1.30 26.62 14.12
CA LEU A 180 0.08 26.26 13.39
C LEU A 180 -1.23 26.83 13.98
N VAL A 181 -1.23 27.32 15.24
CA VAL A 181 -2.41 27.91 15.91
C VAL A 181 -3.11 28.98 15.08
N SER A 182 -2.35 29.88 14.44
CA SER A 182 -2.91 30.97 13.62
C SER A 182 -3.72 30.46 12.42
N TYR A 183 -3.26 29.35 11.82
CA TYR A 183 -3.93 28.70 10.69
C TYR A 183 -5.14 27.87 11.12
N LEU A 184 -5.13 27.30 12.32
CA LEU A 184 -6.29 26.58 12.87
C LEU A 184 -7.45 27.53 13.24
N LYS A 185 -7.15 28.76 13.66
CA LYS A 185 -8.14 29.83 13.94
C LYS A 185 -8.92 30.24 12.69
N ASP A 186 -8.22 30.39 11.57
CA ASP A 186 -8.80 30.79 10.28
C ASP A 186 -9.79 29.71 9.79
N PRO A 187 -11.09 30.03 9.64
CA PRO A 187 -12.12 29.07 9.21
C PRO A 187 -11.98 28.66 7.73
N GLU A 188 -11.14 29.34 6.95
CA GLU A 188 -10.85 29.02 5.55
C GLU A 188 -9.77 27.91 5.41
N ASN A 189 -9.28 27.37 6.52
CA ASN A 189 -8.32 26.26 6.54
C ASN A 189 -8.96 24.97 7.04
N ALA A 190 -8.57 23.84 6.45
CA ALA A 190 -8.85 22.50 6.96
C ALA A 190 -7.54 21.70 7.13
N PHE A 191 -7.58 20.64 7.92
CA PHE A 191 -6.40 19.84 8.31
C PHE A 191 -6.69 18.34 8.20
N VAL A 192 -5.83 17.62 7.49
CA VAL A 192 -5.78 16.15 7.45
C VAL A 192 -4.53 15.70 8.18
N ILE A 193 -4.73 14.92 9.25
CA ILE A 193 -3.66 14.37 10.10
C ILE A 193 -3.50 12.89 9.75
N SER A 194 -2.33 12.54 9.23
CA SER A 194 -2.06 11.22 8.67
C SER A 194 -1.50 10.26 9.72
N SER A 195 -2.27 9.24 10.11
CA SER A 195 -1.81 8.21 11.05
C SER A 195 -2.59 6.90 10.92
N ASP A 196 -1.86 5.80 10.72
CA ASP A 196 -2.28 4.48 11.20
C ASP A 196 -1.99 4.39 12.73
N PHE A 197 -2.47 3.34 13.40
CA PHE A 197 -2.40 3.16 14.85
C PHE A 197 -1.38 2.04 15.24
N CYS A 198 -1.70 1.08 16.12
CA CYS A 198 -0.76 0.02 16.49
C CYS A 198 -0.30 -0.80 15.27
N HIS A 199 1.01 -1.01 15.14
CA HIS A 199 1.64 -1.93 14.20
C HIS A 199 2.19 -3.11 14.98
N TRP A 200 1.40 -4.18 15.14
CA TRP A 200 1.76 -5.29 16.03
C TRP A 200 2.47 -6.42 15.29
N GLY A 201 3.55 -6.94 15.88
CA GLY A 201 4.22 -8.14 15.41
C GLY A 201 5.75 -8.06 15.44
N ASN A 202 6.39 -9.21 15.24
CA ASN A 202 7.85 -9.32 15.23
C ASN A 202 8.52 -8.41 14.19
N HIS A 203 7.84 -8.13 13.06
CA HIS A 203 8.33 -7.19 12.03
C HIS A 203 8.49 -5.75 12.52
N PHE A 204 7.72 -5.34 13.52
CA PHE A 204 7.76 -4.01 14.13
C PHE A 204 8.54 -3.98 15.45
N SER A 205 9.12 -5.12 15.86
CA SER A 205 9.74 -5.32 17.18
C SER A 205 8.81 -5.01 18.37
N TYR A 206 7.50 -5.00 18.14
CA TYR A 206 6.48 -4.59 19.11
C TYR A 206 5.42 -5.68 19.24
N GLN A 207 5.51 -6.45 20.32
CA GLN A 207 4.60 -7.57 20.60
C GLN A 207 4.07 -7.56 22.05
N PRO A 208 3.50 -6.43 22.54
CA PRO A 208 2.84 -6.41 23.84
C PRO A 208 1.62 -7.32 23.87
N TYR A 209 1.39 -7.93 25.03
CA TYR A 209 0.26 -8.81 25.31
C TYR A 209 -0.19 -8.64 26.76
N SER A 210 -1.50 -8.52 27.00
CA SER A 210 -2.07 -8.48 28.36
C SER A 210 -2.84 -9.77 28.66
N PRO A 211 -2.31 -10.66 29.53
CA PRO A 211 -3.00 -11.90 29.92
C PRO A 211 -4.34 -11.69 30.64
N THR A 212 -4.65 -10.47 31.07
CA THR A 212 -5.88 -10.13 31.80
C THR A 212 -6.68 -9.00 31.15
N ASN A 213 -6.39 -8.65 29.88
CA ASN A 213 -6.94 -7.49 29.16
C ASN A 213 -6.90 -6.17 29.97
N ASP A 214 -5.77 -5.97 30.68
CA ASP A 214 -5.46 -4.80 31.51
C ASP A 214 -4.19 -4.11 30.98
N ILE A 215 -4.30 -2.83 30.63
CA ILE A 215 -3.22 -2.07 29.99
C ILE A 215 -2.05 -1.77 30.94
N THR A 216 -2.24 -1.91 32.25
CA THR A 216 -1.16 -1.81 33.25
C THR A 216 -0.35 -3.10 33.37
N LYS A 217 -0.81 -4.21 32.75
CA LYS A 217 -0.22 -5.56 32.87
C LYS A 217 0.26 -6.10 31.52
N LEU A 218 0.97 -5.28 30.76
CA LEU A 218 1.58 -5.68 29.49
C LEU A 218 2.82 -6.55 29.71
N THR A 219 2.92 -7.60 28.89
CA THR A 219 4.07 -8.51 28.77
C THR A 219 4.54 -8.51 27.32
N MET A 220 5.85 -8.46 27.07
CA MET A 220 6.39 -8.49 25.71
C MET A 220 6.61 -9.94 25.27
N LEU A 221 5.79 -10.41 24.33
CA LEU A 221 5.97 -11.72 23.70
C LEU A 221 7.23 -11.75 22.84
N ARG A 222 7.77 -12.96 22.66
CA ARG A 222 8.95 -13.26 21.86
C ARG A 222 8.60 -14.32 20.82
N TRP A 223 9.36 -14.39 19.73
CA TRP A 223 9.16 -15.39 18.68
C TRP A 223 9.24 -16.87 19.12
N ARG A 224 9.71 -17.15 20.34
CA ARG A 224 9.78 -18.50 20.93
C ARG A 224 8.63 -18.83 21.88
N ASP A 225 7.83 -17.83 22.24
CA ASP A 225 6.77 -18.01 23.22
C ASP A 225 5.57 -18.69 22.56
N SER A 226 4.99 -19.70 23.21
CA SER A 226 3.77 -20.35 22.75
C SER A 226 2.60 -19.35 22.74
N THR A 227 1.70 -19.46 21.75
CA THR A 227 0.47 -18.67 21.67
C THR A 227 -0.21 -18.56 23.05
N PRO A 228 -0.47 -17.35 23.56
CA PRO A 228 -1.04 -17.18 24.90
C PRO A 228 -2.41 -17.86 25.07
N ALA A 229 -2.64 -18.42 26.25
CA ALA A 229 -3.91 -19.07 26.62
C ALA A 229 -4.93 -18.12 27.28
N GLY A 230 -4.68 -16.80 27.25
CA GLY A 230 -5.59 -15.77 27.75
C GLY A 230 -6.46 -15.18 26.63
N PRO A 231 -6.84 -13.89 26.72
CA PRO A 231 -7.55 -13.19 25.64
C PRO A 231 -6.79 -13.24 24.30
N PRO A 232 -7.48 -13.15 23.14
CA PRO A 232 -6.84 -13.02 21.82
C PRO A 232 -5.87 -11.84 21.74
N ILE A 233 -4.86 -11.95 20.88
CA ILE A 233 -3.85 -10.90 20.69
C ILE A 233 -4.51 -9.61 20.16
N HIS A 234 -5.50 -9.73 19.27
CA HIS A 234 -6.28 -8.60 18.79
C HIS A 234 -6.97 -7.78 19.89
N GLU A 235 -7.28 -8.37 21.06
CA GLU A 235 -7.87 -7.62 22.18
C GLU A 235 -6.85 -6.72 22.86
N THR A 236 -5.60 -7.18 23.05
CA THR A 236 -4.53 -6.30 23.56
C THR A 236 -4.21 -5.18 22.56
N ILE A 237 -4.19 -5.48 21.26
CA ILE A 237 -3.98 -4.46 20.22
C ILE A 237 -5.10 -3.41 20.28
N ARG A 238 -6.35 -3.86 20.35
CA ARG A 238 -7.51 -2.96 20.50
C ARG A 238 -7.42 -2.13 21.77
N LEU A 239 -7.04 -2.70 22.91
CA LEU A 239 -6.86 -1.98 24.18
C LEU A 239 -5.80 -0.87 24.08
N LEU A 240 -4.69 -1.13 23.38
CA LEU A 240 -3.62 -0.16 23.14
C LEU A 240 -4.08 0.98 22.22
N ASP A 241 -4.85 0.66 21.18
CA ASP A 241 -5.41 1.64 20.26
C ASP A 241 -6.54 2.47 20.91
N GLU A 242 -7.43 1.85 21.67
CA GLU A 242 -8.50 2.53 22.41
C GLU A 242 -7.93 3.47 23.47
N ALA A 243 -6.88 3.08 24.19
CA ALA A 243 -6.22 3.98 25.14
C ALA A 243 -5.50 5.16 24.47
N ALA A 244 -4.87 4.95 23.30
CA ALA A 244 -4.31 6.04 22.51
C ALA A 244 -5.40 6.99 21.99
N MET A 245 -6.51 6.44 21.46
CA MET A 245 -7.67 7.21 21.03
C MET A 245 -8.38 7.94 22.17
N ASP A 246 -8.41 7.38 23.39
CA ASP A 246 -8.92 8.03 24.60
C ASP A 246 -8.05 9.23 25.00
N ALA A 247 -6.73 9.08 24.92
CA ALA A 247 -5.81 10.19 25.15
C ALA A 247 -5.98 11.30 24.08
N VAL A 248 -6.20 10.95 22.80
CA VAL A 248 -6.53 11.92 21.75
C VAL A 248 -7.88 12.62 22.01
N LYS A 249 -8.93 11.87 22.39
CA LYS A 249 -10.23 12.43 22.81
C LYS A 249 -10.16 13.32 24.05
N SER A 250 -9.10 13.21 24.87
CA SER A 250 -8.90 14.07 26.04
C SER A 250 -8.61 15.54 25.68
N GLY A 251 -8.13 15.80 24.45
CA GLY A 251 -7.75 17.14 24.00
C GLY A 251 -6.50 17.71 24.71
N LYS A 252 -5.77 16.89 25.47
CA LYS A 252 -4.55 17.30 26.19
C LYS A 252 -3.34 16.61 25.59
N HIS A 253 -2.40 17.41 25.07
CA HIS A 253 -1.18 16.95 24.43
C HIS A 253 -0.42 15.95 25.29
N ASP A 254 -0.18 16.35 26.55
CA ASP A 254 0.70 15.60 27.44
C ASP A 254 0.13 14.23 27.80
N ALA A 255 -1.20 14.09 27.88
CA ALA A 255 -1.85 12.80 28.13
C ALA A 255 -1.64 11.80 26.97
N PHE A 256 -1.55 12.27 25.72
CA PHE A 256 -1.25 11.43 24.57
C PHE A 256 0.22 11.01 24.56
N VAL A 257 1.15 11.94 24.78
CA VAL A 257 2.59 11.61 24.86
C VAL A 257 2.89 10.70 26.07
N ASP A 258 2.20 10.86 27.19
CA ASP A 258 2.31 9.98 28.36
C ASP A 258 1.70 8.58 28.11
N ASN A 259 0.57 8.48 27.39
CA ASN A 259 0.02 7.20 26.96
C ASN A 259 0.99 6.43 26.04
N LEU A 260 1.59 7.10 25.06
CA LEU A 260 2.58 6.49 24.16
C LEU A 260 3.84 6.05 24.91
N ARG A 261 4.31 6.83 25.89
CA ARG A 261 5.45 6.47 26.75
C ARG A 261 5.16 5.30 27.69
N LEU A 262 3.93 5.18 28.19
CA LEU A 262 3.50 4.09 29.08
C LEU A 262 3.32 2.77 28.31
N THR A 263 2.76 2.84 27.11
CA THR A 263 2.40 1.65 26.31
C THR A 263 3.51 1.19 25.36
N GLY A 264 4.28 2.14 24.82
CA GLY A 264 5.15 1.93 23.67
C GLY A 264 4.41 1.88 22.33
N ASN A 265 3.12 2.26 22.26
CA ASN A 265 2.30 2.02 21.07
C ASN A 265 2.87 2.70 19.82
N THR A 266 3.06 1.92 18.76
CA THR A 266 3.80 2.30 17.54
C THR A 266 2.94 3.12 16.56
N VAL A 267 2.12 4.03 17.07
CA VAL A 267 1.29 4.95 16.28
C VAL A 267 2.20 5.75 15.36
N CYS A 268 2.15 5.48 14.05
CA CYS A 268 3.13 6.01 13.11
C CYS A 268 3.05 7.54 12.97
N GLY A 269 1.84 8.09 12.95
CA GLY A 269 1.56 9.53 12.95
C GLY A 269 1.51 10.17 14.34
N ARG A 270 2.19 9.59 15.34
CA ARG A 270 2.25 10.14 16.71
C ARG A 270 2.59 11.64 16.75
N HIS A 271 3.61 12.07 16.00
CA HIS A 271 4.06 13.47 16.02
C HIS A 271 3.09 14.42 15.26
N PRO A 272 2.54 14.07 14.08
CA PRO A 272 1.39 14.78 13.51
C PRO A 272 0.18 14.92 14.44
N ILE A 273 -0.14 13.89 15.22
CA ILE A 273 -1.21 13.95 16.21
C ILE A 273 -0.81 14.86 17.38
N GLY A 274 0.41 14.74 17.91
CA GLY A 274 0.96 15.60 18.96
C GLY A 274 0.92 17.08 18.57
N VAL A 275 1.54 17.45 17.44
CA VAL A 275 1.52 18.80 16.87
C VAL A 275 0.10 19.36 16.74
N ALA A 276 -0.85 18.57 16.22
CA ALA A 276 -2.24 18.98 16.10
C ALA A 276 -2.92 19.15 17.47
N MET A 277 -2.69 18.23 18.42
CA MET A 277 -3.24 18.30 19.77
C MET A 277 -2.69 19.47 20.57
N ALA A 278 -1.39 19.78 20.50
CA ALA A 278 -0.81 20.93 21.16
C ALA A 278 -1.41 22.25 20.66
N ALA A 279 -1.60 22.37 19.35
CA ALA A 279 -2.23 23.54 18.75
C ALA A 279 -3.71 23.67 19.15
N LEU A 280 -4.44 22.56 19.23
CA LEU A 280 -5.86 22.52 19.66
C LEU A 280 -6.03 22.80 21.17
N GLU A 281 -5.11 22.30 22.01
CA GLU A 281 -5.10 22.57 23.45
C GLU A 281 -4.88 24.07 23.73
N LEU A 282 -4.01 24.73 22.97
CA LEU A 282 -3.85 26.20 23.03
C LEU A 282 -5.14 26.94 22.63
N LEU A 283 -5.92 26.44 21.67
CA LEU A 283 -7.20 27.05 21.27
C LEU A 283 -8.31 26.86 22.31
N ALA A 284 -8.37 25.69 22.96
CA ALA A 284 -9.26 25.47 24.09
C ALA A 284 -8.95 26.44 25.25
N GLN A 285 -7.65 26.60 25.58
CA GLN A 285 -7.19 27.54 26.61
C GLN A 285 -7.50 29.01 26.27
N GLU A 286 -7.28 29.46 25.04
CA GLU A 286 -7.60 30.83 24.61
C GLU A 286 -9.11 31.14 24.63
N THR A 287 -9.96 30.14 24.33
CA THR A 287 -11.42 30.32 24.28
C THR A 287 -12.11 30.07 25.62
N GLY A 288 -11.43 29.43 26.57
CA GLY A 288 -12.01 29.03 27.86
C GLY A 288 -13.05 27.92 27.75
N ASP A 289 -13.00 27.11 26.68
CA ASP A 289 -14.00 26.09 26.37
C ASP A 289 -13.37 24.71 26.08
N ASP A 290 -13.05 24.00 27.16
CA ASP A 290 -12.56 22.60 27.18
C ASP A 290 -13.47 21.59 26.45
N SER A 291 -14.69 21.97 26.05
CA SER A 291 -15.58 21.11 25.27
C SER A 291 -15.34 21.18 23.77
N LYS A 292 -14.71 22.27 23.29
CA LYS A 292 -14.33 22.49 21.88
C LYS A 292 -12.93 21.97 21.58
N TYR A 293 -12.56 21.99 20.29
CA TYR A 293 -11.22 21.61 19.80
C TYR A 293 -10.81 20.15 20.10
N ARG A 294 -11.78 19.28 20.42
CA ARG A 294 -11.59 17.85 20.70
C ARG A 294 -11.96 16.97 19.51
N PHE A 295 -11.20 15.89 19.34
CA PHE A 295 -11.52 14.83 18.38
C PHE A 295 -12.66 13.92 18.86
N LYS A 296 -13.35 13.30 17.90
CA LYS A 296 -14.26 12.16 18.11
C LYS A 296 -13.83 11.00 17.22
N ILE A 297 -13.98 9.77 17.70
CA ILE A 297 -13.66 8.56 16.93
C ILE A 297 -14.91 8.12 16.17
N VAL A 298 -14.93 8.35 14.87
CA VAL A 298 -16.07 8.02 13.99
C VAL A 298 -16.04 6.56 13.48
N ARG A 299 -14.86 5.94 13.45
CA ARG A 299 -14.63 4.55 13.01
C ARG A 299 -13.32 4.05 13.63
N TYR A 300 -13.30 2.79 14.02
CA TYR A 300 -12.07 2.02 14.28
C TYR A 300 -12.15 0.73 13.47
N GLY A 301 -11.03 0.28 12.91
CA GLY A 301 -10.93 -0.92 12.09
C GLY A 301 -10.36 -0.69 10.69
N GLY A 302 -10.60 -1.66 9.82
CA GLY A 302 -9.99 -1.83 8.50
C GLY A 302 -9.97 -3.32 8.17
N ARG A 303 -9.54 -3.70 6.96
CA ARG A 303 -9.28 -5.13 6.67
C ARG A 303 -7.92 -5.53 7.24
N GLN A 304 -7.78 -6.79 7.68
CA GLN A 304 -6.50 -7.30 8.20
C GLN A 304 -5.38 -7.06 7.18
N ASN A 305 -4.39 -6.27 7.58
CA ASN A 305 -3.17 -6.03 6.84
C ASN A 305 -2.29 -7.31 6.94
N PRO A 306 -1.81 -7.91 5.83
CA PRO A 306 -1.03 -9.15 5.87
C PRO A 306 0.34 -9.03 6.55
N TYR A 307 0.80 -7.81 6.86
CA TYR A 307 2.01 -7.57 7.67
C TYR A 307 1.71 -7.50 9.18
N ASP A 308 0.44 -7.45 9.57
CA ASP A 308 -0.04 -7.15 10.92
C ASP A 308 -0.61 -8.43 11.55
N GLN A 309 0.15 -9.02 12.48
CA GLN A 309 -0.02 -10.42 12.90
C GLN A 309 -1.11 -10.58 13.98
N ARG A 310 -2.27 -9.92 13.81
CA ARG A 310 -3.27 -9.76 14.88
C ARG A 310 -3.87 -11.07 15.41
N ASP A 311 -3.97 -12.12 14.57
CA ASP A 311 -4.47 -13.45 14.97
C ASP A 311 -3.86 -14.67 14.23
N ASN A 312 -3.31 -14.50 13.03
CA ASN A 312 -3.17 -15.64 12.11
C ASN A 312 -1.80 -16.34 12.20
N SER A 313 -1.72 -17.45 12.96
CA SER A 313 -0.54 -18.34 12.98
C SER A 313 -0.87 -19.84 12.83
N PRO A 314 -1.42 -20.27 11.67
CA PRO A 314 -1.59 -21.70 11.34
C PRO A 314 -0.26 -22.30 10.88
N GLY A 315 0.75 -22.39 11.77
CA GLY A 315 2.12 -22.72 11.33
C GLY A 315 3.14 -23.20 12.37
N TYR A 316 2.78 -23.45 13.64
CA TYR A 316 3.73 -24.05 14.61
C TYR A 316 3.83 -25.57 14.39
N GLY A 317 5.03 -26.06 14.05
CA GLY A 317 5.17 -27.31 13.30
C GLY A 317 5.75 -28.53 14.03
N SER A 318 5.43 -29.69 13.44
CA SER A 318 6.12 -31.00 13.54
C SER A 318 6.11 -31.75 14.88
N PRO A 319 5.71 -33.04 14.80
CA PRO A 319 6.66 -34.13 15.06
C PRO A 319 6.70 -35.12 13.86
N ALA A 320 7.69 -36.00 13.67
CA ALA A 320 8.84 -36.35 14.51
C ALA A 320 10.06 -36.79 13.66
N ARG A 321 11.24 -36.88 14.30
CA ARG A 321 12.25 -37.89 13.93
C ARG A 321 12.83 -38.50 15.22
N GLN A 322 12.65 -39.81 15.39
CA GLN A 322 13.05 -40.55 16.59
C GLN A 322 14.58 -40.69 16.71
N PRO A 323 15.08 -40.84 17.94
CA PRO A 323 15.83 -42.05 18.30
C PRO A 323 14.97 -43.02 19.13
N GLY A 324 15.13 -44.32 18.94
CA GLY A 324 14.33 -45.36 19.62
C GLY A 324 14.92 -45.84 20.95
N GLY A 325 14.07 -46.44 21.78
CA GLY A 325 14.46 -47.11 23.03
C GLY A 325 13.28 -47.89 23.64
N TYR A 326 13.47 -49.17 23.94
CA TYR A 326 12.42 -50.07 24.44
C TYR A 326 12.01 -49.76 25.89
N GLY A 327 10.72 -49.88 26.23
CA GLY A 327 10.25 -49.79 27.63
C GLY A 327 8.74 -49.94 27.84
N GLN A 328 8.30 -51.08 28.39
CA GLN A 328 6.99 -51.35 28.99
C GLN A 328 7.22 -52.15 30.30
N PRO A 329 6.26 -52.32 31.23
CA PRO A 329 5.02 -51.57 31.50
C PRO A 329 4.83 -51.26 33.03
N SER A 330 3.57 -51.16 33.49
CA SER A 330 3.06 -51.17 34.90
C SER A 330 3.02 -49.81 35.65
N HIS A 331 2.11 -49.55 36.61
CA HIS A 331 1.09 -50.40 37.29
C HIS A 331 -0.19 -49.60 37.69
N PHE A 332 -1.19 -50.27 38.31
CA PHE A 332 -2.50 -49.86 38.91
C PHE A 332 -2.67 -48.40 39.43
N GLY A 333 -3.86 -47.75 39.55
CA GLY A 333 -5.30 -48.12 39.31
C GLY A 333 -6.10 -48.49 40.60
N GLY A 334 -7.35 -48.07 40.89
CA GLY A 334 -8.34 -47.12 40.31
C GLY A 334 -9.76 -47.31 40.96
N ARG A 335 -10.65 -46.29 41.10
CA ARG A 335 -12.01 -46.43 41.73
C ARG A 335 -13.05 -45.32 41.39
N ASN A 336 -14.35 -45.67 41.45
CA ASN A 336 -15.53 -44.83 41.11
C ASN A 336 -16.08 -43.91 42.24
N GLY A 337 -16.96 -42.97 41.85
CA GLY A 337 -17.92 -42.23 42.69
C GLY A 337 -19.17 -41.81 41.90
N TYR A 338 -20.27 -41.46 42.59
CA TYR A 338 -21.63 -41.27 42.03
C TYR A 338 -22.37 -40.11 42.74
N THR A 339 -23.50 -39.54 42.24
CA THR A 339 -24.29 -39.93 41.04
C THR A 339 -24.26 -38.86 39.92
N GLU A 340 -25.27 -38.11 39.44
CA GLU A 340 -26.73 -38.01 39.70
C GLU A 340 -27.45 -37.40 38.45
N VAL A 341 -28.79 -37.50 38.37
CA VAL A 341 -29.58 -37.09 37.18
C VAL A 341 -30.86 -36.36 37.59
N SER A 342 -31.23 -35.32 36.84
CA SER A 342 -32.60 -34.77 36.79
C SER A 342 -32.94 -34.37 35.35
N SER A 343 -34.21 -34.47 34.96
CA SER A 343 -34.68 -34.45 33.57
C SER A 343 -36.11 -33.93 33.44
N GLY A 344 -36.42 -33.27 32.32
CA GLY A 344 -37.75 -32.78 31.97
C GLY A 344 -37.82 -31.25 31.82
N GLU A 345 -38.54 -30.67 30.87
CA GLU A 345 -39.30 -31.31 29.77
C GLU A 345 -39.52 -30.36 28.57
N GLU A 346 -40.12 -30.89 27.51
CA GLU A 346 -40.38 -30.28 26.19
C GLU A 346 -41.53 -29.22 26.24
N GLY A 347 -41.87 -28.41 25.22
CA GLY A 347 -41.40 -28.25 23.84
C GLY A 347 -42.42 -27.46 22.99
N PHE A 348 -42.35 -27.59 21.64
CA PHE A 348 -43.31 -27.10 20.61
C PHE A 348 -43.38 -25.56 20.35
N LEU A 349 -43.53 -25.06 19.10
CA LEU A 349 -43.44 -25.68 17.75
C LEU A 349 -43.26 -24.62 16.63
N SER A 350 -43.02 -25.09 15.40
CA SER A 350 -43.10 -24.42 14.07
C SER A 350 -41.86 -23.58 13.67
N GLY A 351 -41.34 -23.66 12.44
CA GLY A 351 -41.67 -24.51 11.28
C GLY A 351 -40.59 -24.37 10.17
N PRO A 352 -40.41 -25.36 9.26
CA PRO A 352 -39.13 -25.54 8.56
C PRO A 352 -38.99 -24.80 7.21
N GLY A 353 -37.77 -24.36 6.91
CA GLY A 353 -37.27 -23.99 5.58
C GLY A 353 -35.98 -24.75 5.26
N VAL A 354 -35.76 -25.10 3.99
CA VAL A 354 -34.66 -26.01 3.57
C VAL A 354 -33.47 -25.21 3.05
N GLU A 355 -32.28 -25.45 3.61
CA GLU A 355 -31.01 -25.10 2.98
C GLU A 355 -30.19 -26.36 2.65
N MET A 356 -29.53 -26.35 1.49
CA MET A 356 -28.86 -27.50 0.90
C MET A 356 -27.37 -27.51 1.27
N ALA A 357 -26.88 -28.58 1.88
CA ALA A 357 -25.46 -28.77 2.16
C ALA A 357 -24.64 -29.00 0.87
N PRO A 358 -23.59 -28.20 0.58
CA PRO A 358 -22.64 -28.50 -0.48
C PRO A 358 -21.65 -29.59 -0.04
N LEU A 359 -21.29 -30.52 -0.93
CA LEU A 359 -20.33 -31.58 -0.62
C LEU A 359 -18.90 -31.02 -0.51
N ALA A 360 -18.35 -31.01 0.71
CA ALA A 360 -16.96 -30.58 0.97
C ALA A 360 -16.19 -31.48 1.98
N GLN A 361 -16.59 -32.76 2.13
CA GLN A 361 -15.96 -33.70 3.09
C GLN A 361 -15.14 -34.84 2.46
N ASN A 362 -14.88 -34.81 1.14
CA ASN A 362 -14.03 -35.79 0.44
C ASN A 362 -12.97 -35.13 -0.47
N ALA A 363 -12.47 -33.96 -0.09
CA ALA A 363 -11.45 -33.20 -0.84
C ALA A 363 -10.05 -33.19 -0.18
N SER A 364 -9.87 -33.87 0.96
CA SER A 364 -8.65 -33.89 1.77
C SER A 364 -7.48 -34.73 1.19
N SER A 365 -7.43 -34.91 -0.13
CA SER A 365 -6.44 -35.78 -0.81
C SER A 365 -6.02 -35.33 -2.22
N MET A 366 -5.98 -34.03 -2.50
CA MET A 366 -5.07 -33.46 -3.51
C MET A 366 -4.51 -32.11 -3.05
N GLY A 367 -3.24 -31.84 -3.34
CA GLY A 367 -2.53 -30.67 -2.83
C GLY A 367 -2.86 -29.39 -3.59
N GLY A 368 -3.49 -28.43 -2.91
CA GLY A 368 -3.55 -27.03 -3.35
C GLY A 368 -2.49 -26.20 -2.63
N GLY A 369 -1.41 -25.81 -3.32
CA GLY A 369 -0.48 -24.81 -2.81
C GLY A 369 -1.05 -23.39 -2.88
N ASP A 370 -0.54 -22.45 -2.09
CA ASP A 370 -0.90 -21.03 -2.17
C ASP A 370 -0.68 -20.50 -3.61
N PRO A 371 -1.73 -20.02 -4.33
CA PRO A 371 -1.62 -19.47 -5.68
C PRO A 371 -0.70 -18.25 -5.81
N ASN A 372 -0.20 -17.71 -4.69
CA ASN A 372 0.72 -16.59 -4.60
C ASN A 372 2.05 -16.94 -3.90
N ALA A 373 2.36 -18.22 -3.63
CA ALA A 373 3.53 -18.62 -2.84
C ALA A 373 4.84 -17.99 -3.32
N ILE A 374 5.09 -17.98 -4.63
CA ILE A 374 6.26 -17.34 -5.26
C ILE A 374 6.28 -15.82 -5.05
N LEU A 375 5.12 -15.15 -5.11
CA LEU A 375 5.02 -13.70 -4.89
C LEU A 375 5.27 -13.34 -3.42
N ASN A 376 4.84 -14.21 -2.50
CA ASN A 376 5.08 -14.07 -1.06
C ASN A 376 6.57 -14.30 -0.73
N GLU A 377 7.19 -15.35 -1.28
CA GLU A 377 8.63 -15.61 -1.16
C GLU A 377 9.48 -14.47 -1.76
N CYS A 378 9.09 -13.92 -2.92
CA CYS A 378 9.72 -12.73 -3.50
C CYS A 378 9.69 -11.51 -2.55
N ARG A 379 8.54 -11.22 -1.92
CA ARG A 379 8.39 -10.11 -0.96
C ARG A 379 9.25 -10.31 0.29
N ASP A 380 9.36 -11.55 0.75
CA ASP A 380 10.22 -11.92 1.88
C ASP A 380 11.71 -11.75 1.58
N ILE A 381 12.16 -12.10 0.37
CA ILE A 381 13.55 -11.87 -0.05
C ILE A 381 13.81 -10.37 -0.23
N ASP A 382 12.89 -9.59 -0.81
CA ASP A 382 13.00 -8.13 -0.87
C ASP A 382 13.20 -7.52 0.53
N ARG A 383 12.40 -7.96 1.52
CA ARG A 383 12.56 -7.59 2.95
C ARG A 383 13.88 -8.05 3.57
N GLY A 384 14.41 -9.18 3.11
CA GLY A 384 15.75 -9.65 3.49
C GLY A 384 16.87 -8.77 2.92
N VAL A 385 16.71 -8.29 1.68
CA VAL A 385 17.63 -7.31 1.08
C VAL A 385 17.52 -5.96 1.79
N ASP A 386 16.32 -5.52 2.23
CA ASP A 386 16.17 -4.32 3.09
C ASP A 386 16.93 -4.46 4.44
N ASN A 387 17.18 -5.68 4.94
CA ASN A 387 18.01 -5.89 6.13
C ASN A 387 19.51 -5.83 5.78
N VAL A 388 19.91 -6.45 4.67
CA VAL A 388 21.28 -6.38 4.15
C VAL A 388 21.70 -4.94 3.86
N ASP A 389 20.85 -4.15 3.17
CA ASP A 389 21.09 -2.74 2.85
C ASP A 389 21.31 -1.89 4.12
N ARG A 390 20.60 -2.21 5.22
CA ARG A 390 20.78 -1.55 6.53
C ARG A 390 22.05 -2.00 7.25
N ASN A 391 22.38 -3.29 7.21
CA ASN A 391 23.63 -3.80 7.78
C ASN A 391 24.85 -3.21 7.05
N LEU A 392 24.79 -3.02 5.73
CA LEU A 392 25.87 -2.44 4.93
C LEU A 392 26.25 -1.02 5.39
N GLU A 393 25.28 -0.14 5.64
CA GLU A 393 25.58 1.22 6.09
C GLU A 393 26.09 1.24 7.55
N GLN A 394 25.59 0.34 8.42
CA GLN A 394 26.17 0.15 9.76
C GLN A 394 27.61 -0.36 9.72
N LEU A 395 27.90 -1.34 8.85
CA LEU A 395 29.21 -1.94 8.65
C LEU A 395 30.20 -0.90 8.13
N ARG A 396 29.78 -0.08 7.15
CA ARG A 396 30.54 1.07 6.64
C ARG A 396 30.87 2.11 7.73
N MET A 397 29.92 2.43 8.61
CA MET A 397 30.16 3.35 9.74
C MET A 397 31.16 2.77 10.76
N LEU A 398 31.05 1.47 11.08
CA LEU A 398 31.99 0.80 12.00
C LEU A 398 33.39 0.68 11.37
N GLN A 399 33.49 0.37 10.09
CA GLN A 399 34.74 0.36 9.33
C GLN A 399 35.43 1.74 9.32
N GLN A 400 34.68 2.83 9.15
CA GLN A 400 35.24 4.19 9.24
C GLN A 400 35.81 4.47 10.64
N ARG A 401 35.04 4.22 11.72
CA ARG A 401 35.51 4.41 13.11
C ARG A 401 36.75 3.57 13.43
N THR A 402 36.78 2.31 12.98
CA THR A 402 37.90 1.38 13.17
C THR A 402 39.18 1.85 12.48
N LEU A 403 39.08 2.65 11.42
CA LEU A 403 40.21 3.30 10.78
C LEU A 403 40.64 4.58 11.53
N ASP A 404 39.70 5.36 12.04
CA ASP A 404 40.00 6.67 12.64
C ASP A 404 40.51 6.57 14.10
N ASP A 405 40.16 5.49 14.83
CA ASP A 405 40.64 5.23 16.20
C ASP A 405 42.16 4.95 16.24
N ALA A 406 42.88 5.77 17.00
CA ALA A 406 44.31 5.60 17.26
C ALA A 406 44.65 4.84 18.56
N ASP A 407 43.66 4.59 19.44
CA ASP A 407 43.85 3.93 20.74
C ASP A 407 43.34 2.48 20.70
N SER A 408 44.28 1.54 20.89
CA SER A 408 44.06 0.09 20.92
C SER A 408 42.95 -0.38 21.87
N SER A 409 42.66 0.40 22.91
CA SER A 409 41.63 0.08 23.91
C SER A 409 40.24 0.01 23.27
N ALA A 410 39.87 1.07 22.53
CA ALA A 410 38.56 1.21 21.89
C ALA A 410 38.39 0.31 20.67
N SER A 411 39.46 0.13 19.88
CA SER A 411 39.48 -0.75 18.70
C SER A 411 38.99 -2.16 19.03
N SER A 412 39.30 -2.68 20.22
CA SER A 412 38.92 -4.05 20.64
C SER A 412 37.41 -4.30 20.74
N ALA A 413 36.60 -3.25 20.98
CA ALA A 413 35.14 -3.34 21.00
C ALA A 413 34.54 -3.13 19.60
N ASN A 414 35.03 -2.12 18.88
CA ASN A 414 34.61 -1.81 17.51
C ASN A 414 34.85 -3.00 16.56
N ASN A 415 36.01 -3.66 16.68
CA ASN A 415 36.34 -4.87 15.90
C ASN A 415 35.33 -6.00 16.14
N ARG A 416 34.91 -6.27 17.40
CA ARG A 416 33.93 -7.32 17.70
C ARG A 416 32.55 -7.03 17.12
N GLN A 417 32.14 -5.76 17.13
CA GLN A 417 30.85 -5.36 16.55
C GLN A 417 30.87 -5.45 15.03
N LEU A 418 31.98 -5.05 14.39
CA LEU A 418 32.23 -5.22 12.96
C LEU A 418 32.25 -6.72 12.58
N ASP A 419 32.94 -7.55 13.37
CA ASP A 419 33.03 -9.00 13.16
C ASP A 419 31.67 -9.70 13.21
N ALA A 420 30.84 -9.35 14.20
CA ALA A 420 29.49 -9.88 14.36
C ALA A 420 28.57 -9.45 13.22
N LEU A 421 28.49 -8.14 12.95
CA LEU A 421 27.63 -7.58 11.90
C LEU A 421 28.00 -8.12 10.52
N SER A 422 29.30 -8.26 10.22
CA SER A 422 29.78 -8.85 8.97
C SER A 422 29.39 -10.34 8.86
N SER A 423 29.52 -11.11 9.95
CA SER A 423 29.07 -12.51 10.01
C SER A 423 27.57 -12.67 9.79
N ASP A 424 26.75 -11.86 10.47
CA ASP A 424 25.29 -11.87 10.34
C ASP A 424 24.84 -11.48 8.93
N THR A 425 25.54 -10.52 8.31
CA THR A 425 25.25 -10.09 6.93
C THR A 425 25.58 -11.20 5.92
N MET A 426 26.70 -11.90 6.09
CA MET A 426 27.02 -13.09 5.27
C MET A 426 26.01 -14.23 5.47
N ALA A 427 25.52 -14.45 6.70
CA ALA A 427 24.46 -15.43 6.97
C ALA A 427 23.13 -15.06 6.28
N LEU A 428 22.77 -13.77 6.26
CA LEU A 428 21.64 -13.27 5.49
C LEU A 428 21.83 -13.49 3.98
N TYR A 429 22.99 -13.13 3.40
CA TYR A 429 23.25 -13.37 1.98
C TYR A 429 23.10 -14.84 1.59
N ARG A 430 23.74 -15.77 2.31
CA ARG A 430 23.61 -17.22 2.06
C ARG A 430 22.14 -17.66 2.01
N THR A 431 21.36 -17.18 2.98
CA THR A 431 19.92 -17.48 3.09
C THR A 431 19.14 -16.91 1.91
N LEU A 432 19.41 -15.67 1.50
CA LEU A 432 18.70 -15.01 0.41
C LEU A 432 19.06 -15.59 -0.96
N THR A 433 20.34 -15.93 -1.19
CA THR A 433 20.80 -16.59 -2.43
C THR A 433 20.13 -17.96 -2.61
N GLU A 434 20.02 -18.78 -1.55
CA GLU A 434 19.31 -20.07 -1.66
C GLU A 434 17.80 -19.87 -1.88
N ARG A 435 17.15 -18.90 -1.20
CA ARG A 435 15.73 -18.59 -1.46
C ARG A 435 15.48 -18.13 -2.91
N VAL A 436 16.32 -17.24 -3.45
CA VAL A 436 16.26 -16.81 -4.87
C VAL A 436 16.45 -18.00 -5.82
N ARG A 437 17.42 -18.87 -5.53
CA ARG A 437 17.70 -20.09 -6.28
C ARG A 437 16.52 -21.08 -6.26
N LEU A 438 15.91 -21.29 -5.10
CA LEU A 438 14.70 -22.12 -4.94
C LEU A 438 13.54 -21.56 -5.79
N ILE A 439 13.25 -20.25 -5.71
CA ILE A 439 12.25 -19.61 -6.59
C ILE A 439 12.59 -19.84 -8.07
N LYS A 440 13.82 -19.55 -8.50
CA LYS A 440 14.24 -19.64 -9.92
C LYS A 440 14.28 -21.07 -10.46
N SER A 441 14.26 -22.07 -9.59
CA SER A 441 14.11 -23.49 -9.94
C SER A 441 12.65 -23.93 -10.16
N ASN A 442 11.68 -23.21 -9.61
CA ASN A 442 10.25 -23.55 -9.73
C ASN A 442 9.72 -23.18 -11.14
N PRO A 443 9.06 -24.10 -11.88
CA PRO A 443 8.44 -23.80 -13.17
C PRO A 443 7.47 -22.60 -13.15
N ASP A 444 6.67 -22.46 -12.08
CA ASP A 444 5.64 -21.41 -11.97
C ASP A 444 6.23 -19.98 -11.84
N SER A 445 7.52 -19.87 -11.52
CA SER A 445 8.28 -18.61 -11.52
C SER A 445 8.49 -18.04 -12.93
N ARG A 446 8.26 -18.85 -13.96
CA ARG A 446 8.32 -18.44 -15.38
C ARG A 446 6.97 -17.96 -15.92
N THR A 447 5.89 -18.01 -15.15
CA THR A 447 4.60 -17.45 -15.56
C THR A 447 4.68 -15.92 -15.70
N PRO A 448 3.93 -15.29 -16.64
CA PRO A 448 3.90 -13.83 -16.78
C PRO A 448 3.49 -13.07 -15.51
N LYS A 449 2.70 -13.72 -14.63
CA LYS A 449 2.31 -13.20 -13.30
C LYS A 449 3.52 -13.05 -12.36
N ASN A 450 4.40 -14.06 -12.33
CA ASN A 450 5.45 -14.16 -11.31
C ASN A 450 6.80 -13.63 -11.81
N ASN A 451 7.15 -13.89 -13.07
CA ASN A 451 8.47 -13.62 -13.64
C ASN A 451 9.00 -12.18 -13.42
N PRO A 452 8.18 -11.11 -13.54
CA PRO A 452 8.66 -9.74 -13.31
C PRO A 452 9.12 -9.48 -11.87
N GLN A 453 8.48 -10.12 -10.88
CA GLN A 453 8.83 -9.97 -9.46
C GLN A 453 10.09 -10.79 -9.14
N VAL A 454 10.17 -12.04 -9.61
CA VAL A 454 11.37 -12.88 -9.47
C VAL A 454 12.60 -12.18 -10.08
N SER A 455 12.42 -11.60 -11.28
CA SER A 455 13.47 -10.86 -11.99
C SER A 455 13.78 -9.50 -11.37
N ARG A 456 12.93 -8.94 -10.50
CA ARG A 456 13.27 -7.76 -9.68
C ARG A 456 14.14 -8.17 -8.50
N VAL A 457 13.70 -9.17 -7.74
CA VAL A 457 14.37 -9.66 -6.53
C VAL A 457 15.77 -10.17 -6.86
N ASP A 458 15.94 -10.95 -7.93
CA ASP A 458 17.24 -11.42 -8.42
C ASP A 458 18.22 -10.25 -8.63
N ARG A 459 17.82 -9.26 -9.44
CA ARG A 459 18.63 -8.05 -9.71
C ARG A 459 18.92 -7.24 -8.44
N ARG A 460 17.96 -7.16 -7.50
CA ARG A 460 18.16 -6.42 -6.24
C ARG A 460 19.21 -7.10 -5.36
N LEU A 461 19.16 -8.43 -5.24
CA LEU A 461 20.18 -9.19 -4.52
C LEU A 461 21.57 -9.04 -5.16
N LYS A 462 21.67 -9.06 -6.50
CA LYS A 462 22.95 -8.80 -7.21
C LYS A 462 23.52 -7.43 -6.87
N ALA A 463 22.68 -6.40 -6.89
CA ALA A 463 23.08 -5.03 -6.57
C ALA A 463 23.56 -4.90 -5.12
N ALA A 464 22.90 -5.56 -4.17
CA ALA A 464 23.34 -5.60 -2.77
C ALA A 464 24.69 -6.33 -2.61
N ILE A 465 24.94 -7.45 -3.29
CA ILE A 465 26.24 -8.15 -3.27
C ILE A 465 27.35 -7.25 -3.84
N GLN A 466 27.08 -6.54 -4.95
CA GLN A 466 28.03 -5.60 -5.55
C GLN A 466 28.36 -4.43 -4.60
N GLN A 467 27.39 -3.93 -3.83
CA GLN A 467 27.63 -2.93 -2.80
C GLN A 467 28.52 -3.46 -1.66
N TYR A 468 28.30 -4.68 -1.16
CA TYR A 468 29.18 -5.29 -0.15
C TYR A 468 30.61 -5.42 -0.67
N GLN A 469 30.79 -5.96 -1.88
CA GLN A 469 32.12 -6.07 -2.52
C GLN A 469 32.80 -4.70 -2.69
N GLN A 470 32.04 -3.64 -3.01
CA GLN A 470 32.57 -2.28 -3.15
C GLN A 470 32.95 -1.65 -1.80
N ILE A 471 32.22 -1.94 -0.72
CA ILE A 471 32.50 -1.45 0.63
C ILE A 471 33.74 -2.16 1.20
N GLU A 472 33.81 -3.49 1.13
CA GLU A 472 35.00 -4.23 1.58
C GLU A 472 36.26 -3.90 0.78
N SER A 473 36.15 -3.72 -0.55
CA SER A 473 37.29 -3.31 -1.38
C SER A 473 37.86 -1.94 -0.95
N GLN A 474 37.00 -1.00 -0.57
CA GLN A 474 37.42 0.29 0.01
C GLN A 474 38.05 0.13 1.40
N PHE A 475 37.49 -0.73 2.25
CA PHE A 475 38.01 -0.98 3.60
C PHE A 475 39.37 -1.70 3.58
N ARG A 476 39.52 -2.75 2.76
CA ARG A 476 40.77 -3.45 2.47
C ARG A 476 41.86 -2.47 2.04
N LYS A 477 41.58 -1.64 1.04
CA LYS A 477 42.54 -0.63 0.56
C LYS A 477 42.95 0.37 1.65
N ARG A 478 41.98 0.93 2.39
CA ARG A 478 42.28 1.89 3.47
C ARG A 478 43.08 1.26 4.61
N THR A 479 42.86 -0.02 4.89
CA THR A 479 43.62 -0.79 5.89
C THR A 479 45.05 -1.03 5.43
N GLN A 480 45.26 -1.40 4.16
CA GLN A 480 46.58 -1.48 3.53
C GLN A 480 47.31 -0.11 3.55
N ASP A 481 46.61 0.98 3.19
CA ASP A 481 47.14 2.35 3.24
C ASP A 481 47.59 2.73 4.67
N GLN A 482 46.90 2.26 5.72
CA GLN A 482 47.30 2.46 7.12
C GLN A 482 48.53 1.65 7.51
N MET A 483 48.57 0.36 7.16
CA MET A 483 49.75 -0.50 7.43
C MET A 483 50.99 0.06 6.72
N ALA A 484 50.84 0.54 5.48
CA ALA A 484 51.89 1.20 4.72
C ALA A 484 52.38 2.51 5.37
N ARG A 485 51.52 3.24 6.10
CA ARG A 485 51.94 4.41 6.91
C ARG A 485 52.66 3.96 8.19
N GLN A 486 52.14 2.96 8.90
CA GLN A 486 52.77 2.44 10.13
C GLN A 486 54.16 1.83 9.85
N TYR A 487 54.35 1.15 8.73
CA TYR A 487 55.66 0.64 8.29
C TYR A 487 56.67 1.77 8.12
N ARG A 488 56.33 2.81 7.33
CA ARG A 488 57.21 3.98 7.10
C ARG A 488 57.51 4.77 8.39
N ILE A 489 56.63 4.76 9.40
CA ILE A 489 56.89 5.38 10.71
C ILE A 489 58.02 4.66 11.49
N VAL A 490 58.15 3.33 11.33
CA VAL A 490 59.23 2.56 11.94
C VAL A 490 60.49 2.56 11.07
N ARG A 491 60.35 2.39 9.75
CA ARG A 491 61.45 2.39 8.77
C ARG A 491 61.25 3.49 7.70
N PRO A 492 61.67 4.74 7.98
CA PRO A 492 61.46 5.87 7.06
C PRO A 492 62.12 5.74 5.68
N ASN A 493 63.17 4.93 5.58
CA ASN A 493 63.98 4.77 4.36
C ASN A 493 63.61 3.49 3.57
N ALA A 494 62.45 2.88 3.83
CA ALA A 494 61.96 1.72 3.07
C ALA A 494 61.61 2.12 1.63
N SER A 495 61.87 1.24 0.65
CA SER A 495 61.42 1.45 -0.73
C SER A 495 59.92 1.11 -0.88
N GLU A 496 59.26 1.62 -1.91
CA GLU A 496 57.84 1.33 -2.16
C GLU A 496 57.57 -0.17 -2.37
N ASP A 497 58.49 -0.90 -3.00
CA ASP A 497 58.39 -2.36 -3.14
C ASP A 497 58.59 -3.10 -1.81
N GLU A 498 59.44 -2.59 -0.91
CA GLU A 498 59.61 -3.14 0.44
C GLU A 498 58.36 -2.89 1.31
N VAL A 499 57.79 -1.68 1.25
CA VAL A 499 56.54 -1.34 1.94
C VAL A 499 55.38 -2.21 1.41
N ARG A 500 55.28 -2.40 0.09
CA ARG A 500 54.26 -3.26 -0.51
C ARG A 500 54.42 -4.71 -0.05
N ALA A 501 55.62 -5.27 -0.14
CA ALA A 501 55.90 -6.63 0.31
C ALA A 501 55.59 -6.85 1.82
N ALA A 502 55.80 -5.84 2.66
CA ALA A 502 55.48 -5.92 4.10
C ALA A 502 53.98 -5.75 4.43
N VAL A 503 53.17 -5.20 3.50
CA VAL A 503 51.71 -5.07 3.64
C VAL A 503 50.97 -6.25 3.00
N GLU A 504 51.55 -6.85 1.96
CA GLU A 504 51.05 -8.05 1.26
C GLU A 504 51.57 -9.37 1.89
N ASP A 505 52.44 -9.30 2.91
CA ASP A 505 52.98 -10.46 3.64
C ASP A 505 51.88 -11.33 4.26
N THR A 506 51.61 -12.48 3.66
CA THR A 506 50.62 -13.48 4.12
C THR A 506 51.09 -14.26 5.37
N SER A 507 52.31 -14.03 5.85
CA SER A 507 52.97 -14.83 6.89
C SER A 507 52.66 -14.37 8.33
N GLY A 508 51.51 -13.72 8.58
CA GLY A 508 51.17 -13.19 9.91
C GLY A 508 51.99 -11.97 10.33
N GLY A 509 52.56 -11.23 9.37
CA GLY A 509 53.43 -10.08 9.62
C GLY A 509 54.85 -10.47 10.06
N GLN A 510 55.37 -11.62 9.66
CA GLN A 510 56.77 -11.99 9.92
C GLN A 510 57.74 -10.96 9.33
N VAL A 511 57.50 -10.47 8.11
CA VAL A 511 58.31 -9.44 7.46
C VAL A 511 58.34 -8.17 8.31
N PHE A 512 57.19 -7.76 8.85
CA PHE A 512 57.09 -6.65 9.80
C PHE A 512 57.93 -6.91 11.05
N SER A 513 57.76 -8.07 11.69
CA SER A 513 58.49 -8.43 12.92
C SER A 513 60.02 -8.45 12.73
N GLN A 514 60.50 -8.88 11.56
CA GLN A 514 61.92 -8.94 11.23
C GLN A 514 62.49 -7.56 10.91
N ALA A 515 61.70 -6.66 10.31
CA ALA A 515 62.06 -5.25 10.17
C ALA A 515 62.15 -4.52 11.53
N LEU A 516 61.29 -4.86 12.50
CA LEU A 516 61.38 -4.31 13.86
C LEU A 516 62.69 -4.67 14.57
N MET A 517 63.17 -5.91 14.41
CA MET A 517 64.43 -6.37 15.01
C MET A 517 65.67 -5.62 14.49
N GLN A 518 65.56 -4.92 13.36
CA GLN A 518 66.63 -4.09 12.78
C GLN A 518 66.53 -2.61 13.20
N SER A 519 65.65 -2.26 14.16
CA SER A 519 65.37 -0.86 14.54
C SER A 519 65.56 -0.58 16.04
N ASP A 520 66.25 0.51 16.38
CA ASP A 520 66.53 0.92 17.77
C ASP A 520 65.29 1.38 18.57
N ARG A 521 64.07 1.27 18.01
CA ARG A 521 62.83 1.87 18.53
C ARG A 521 61.95 0.89 19.31
N GLN A 522 62.54 -0.03 20.09
CA GLN A 522 61.88 -1.17 20.75
C GLN A 522 60.53 -0.83 21.43
N GLY A 523 60.42 0.31 22.13
CA GLY A 523 59.20 0.70 22.84
C GLY A 523 58.00 0.99 21.92
N ARG A 524 58.22 1.71 20.80
CA ARG A 524 57.16 1.99 19.81
C ARG A 524 56.95 0.84 18.83
N ALA A 525 57.99 0.03 18.60
CA ALA A 525 57.94 -1.16 17.75
C ALA A 525 56.87 -2.17 18.21
N ARG A 526 56.74 -2.45 19.52
CA ARG A 526 55.78 -3.46 20.03
C ARG A 526 54.31 -3.07 19.84
N ALA A 527 53.96 -1.82 20.07
CA ALA A 527 52.59 -1.33 19.84
C ALA A 527 52.25 -1.34 18.34
N ALA A 528 53.21 -0.95 17.48
CA ALA A 528 53.07 -1.03 16.03
C ALA A 528 52.94 -2.48 15.54
N LEU A 529 53.67 -3.45 16.13
CA LEU A 529 53.57 -4.87 15.79
C LEU A 529 52.14 -5.39 15.98
N THR A 530 51.59 -5.20 17.18
CA THR A 530 50.25 -5.69 17.54
C THR A 530 49.19 -5.04 16.62
N ALA A 531 49.25 -3.72 16.45
CA ALA A 531 48.34 -2.97 15.59
C ALA A 531 48.44 -3.33 14.09
N VAL A 532 49.53 -3.97 13.65
CA VAL A 532 49.69 -4.52 12.30
C VAL A 532 49.24 -5.98 12.22
N GLN A 533 49.49 -6.79 13.23
CA GLN A 533 49.00 -8.18 13.31
C GLN A 533 47.47 -8.26 13.37
N ASP A 534 46.84 -7.36 14.14
CA ASP A 534 45.38 -7.23 14.21
C ASP A 534 44.79 -6.83 12.84
N ARG A 535 45.37 -5.82 12.18
CA ARG A 535 44.97 -5.38 10.82
C ARG A 535 45.21 -6.47 9.77
N HIS A 536 46.30 -7.21 9.85
CA HIS A 536 46.59 -8.33 8.94
C HIS A 536 45.55 -9.44 9.10
N THR A 537 45.17 -9.77 10.34
CA THR A 537 44.10 -10.75 10.62
C THR A 537 42.77 -10.31 10.04
N ALA A 538 42.44 -9.01 10.12
CA ALA A 538 41.26 -8.44 9.47
C ALA A 538 41.34 -8.52 7.93
N LEU A 539 42.49 -8.21 7.31
CA LEU A 539 42.68 -8.33 5.85
C LEU A 539 42.43 -9.76 5.34
N VAL A 540 42.97 -10.78 6.01
CA VAL A 540 42.76 -12.18 5.64
C VAL A 540 41.27 -12.57 5.72
N LYS A 541 40.56 -12.07 6.74
CA LYS A 541 39.11 -12.30 6.87
C LYS A 541 38.31 -11.63 5.74
N ILE A 542 38.62 -10.37 5.41
CA ILE A 542 37.99 -9.65 4.29
C ILE A 542 38.21 -10.40 2.98
N GLU A 543 39.43 -10.91 2.73
CA GLU A 543 39.76 -11.66 1.52
C GLU A 543 38.98 -12.99 1.43
N GLN A 544 38.85 -13.72 2.55
CA GLN A 544 37.99 -14.90 2.61
C GLN A 544 36.52 -14.58 2.28
N GLN A 545 35.99 -13.47 2.81
CA GLN A 545 34.61 -13.05 2.56
C GLN A 545 34.39 -12.54 1.13
N MET A 546 35.37 -11.84 0.54
CA MET A 546 35.32 -11.42 -0.86
C MET A 546 35.31 -12.62 -1.82
N VAL A 547 36.08 -13.67 -1.54
CA VAL A 547 36.06 -14.93 -2.29
C VAL A 547 34.70 -15.63 -2.16
N GLU A 548 34.13 -15.71 -0.95
CA GLU A 548 32.80 -16.31 -0.76
C GLU A 548 31.70 -15.54 -1.50
N LEU A 549 31.72 -14.20 -1.45
CA LEU A 549 30.76 -13.37 -2.18
C LEU A 549 30.90 -13.50 -3.70
N ALA A 550 32.12 -13.67 -4.22
CA ALA A 550 32.34 -13.96 -5.63
C ALA A 550 31.73 -15.31 -6.04
N GLN A 551 31.88 -16.35 -5.19
CA GLN A 551 31.25 -17.65 -5.43
C GLN A 551 29.72 -17.56 -5.41
N LEU A 552 29.13 -16.94 -4.38
CA LEU A 552 27.67 -16.75 -4.28
C LEU A 552 27.09 -15.95 -5.45
N PHE A 553 27.84 -14.99 -5.99
CA PHE A 553 27.47 -14.24 -7.20
C PHE A 553 27.51 -15.14 -8.45
N GLN A 554 28.58 -15.93 -8.62
CA GLN A 554 28.76 -16.83 -9.76
C GLN A 554 27.75 -17.99 -9.77
N ASP A 555 27.40 -18.53 -8.61
CA ASP A 555 26.36 -19.57 -8.46
C ASP A 555 24.96 -19.06 -8.85
N MET A 556 24.72 -17.75 -8.68
CA MET A 556 23.47 -17.09 -9.09
C MET A 556 23.44 -16.74 -10.59
N ASP A 557 24.59 -16.45 -11.20
CA ASP A 557 24.74 -16.14 -12.64
C ASP A 557 24.77 -17.39 -13.54
N THR A 558 25.38 -18.49 -13.09
CA THR A 558 25.39 -19.76 -13.85
C THR A 558 23.97 -20.30 -14.09
N LEU A 559 23.03 -20.02 -13.17
CA LEU A 559 21.60 -20.32 -13.32
C LEU A 559 20.85 -19.39 -14.30
N VAL A 560 21.46 -18.27 -14.74
CA VAL A 560 20.91 -17.37 -15.77
C VAL A 560 21.37 -17.79 -17.16
N VAL A 561 22.64 -18.17 -17.33
CA VAL A 561 23.22 -18.57 -18.62
C VAL A 561 22.51 -19.79 -19.23
N GLN A 562 21.99 -20.71 -18.40
CA GLN A 562 21.17 -21.83 -18.88
C GLN A 562 19.74 -21.44 -19.32
N GLN A 563 19.32 -20.18 -19.22
CA GLN A 563 17.93 -19.75 -19.46
C GLN A 563 17.76 -18.82 -20.68
N GLU A 564 18.80 -18.14 -21.15
CA GLU A 564 18.70 -17.23 -22.33
C GLU A 564 18.33 -17.96 -23.62
N ALA A 565 18.76 -19.23 -23.77
CA ALA A 565 18.46 -20.05 -24.96
C ALA A 565 16.96 -20.29 -25.21
N ALA A 566 16.09 -20.08 -24.22
CA ALA A 566 14.65 -20.27 -24.33
C ALA A 566 13.87 -19.03 -24.83
N VAL A 567 14.53 -17.86 -24.97
CA VAL A 567 13.85 -16.58 -25.26
C VAL A 567 13.30 -16.52 -26.69
N MET A 568 13.96 -17.14 -27.68
CA MET A 568 13.57 -17.09 -29.10
C MET A 568 12.19 -17.69 -29.42
N GLN A 569 11.57 -18.46 -28.52
CA GLN A 569 10.19 -18.98 -28.73
C GLN A 569 9.09 -18.08 -28.12
N ILE A 570 9.44 -17.00 -27.43
CA ILE A 570 8.46 -16.09 -26.81
C ILE A 570 8.02 -15.01 -27.81
N GLU A 571 8.93 -14.45 -28.61
CA GLU A 571 8.60 -13.47 -29.66
C GLU A 571 7.55 -14.04 -30.64
N GLN A 572 7.74 -15.29 -31.06
CA GLN A 572 6.84 -15.99 -31.98
C GLN A 572 5.43 -16.28 -31.42
N LYS A 573 5.24 -16.19 -30.08
CA LYS A 573 3.92 -16.28 -29.44
C LYS A 573 3.31 -14.94 -29.07
N GLY A 574 4.10 -13.87 -28.98
CA GLY A 574 3.57 -12.51 -28.85
C GLY A 574 2.70 -12.13 -30.06
N GLU A 575 3.15 -12.50 -31.26
CA GLU A 575 2.45 -12.27 -32.53
C GLU A 575 1.10 -13.02 -32.60
N GLU A 576 1.06 -14.28 -32.17
CA GLU A 576 -0.17 -15.09 -32.09
C GLU A 576 -1.20 -14.52 -31.09
N VAL A 577 -0.76 -13.88 -30.01
CA VAL A 577 -1.67 -13.21 -29.05
C VAL A 577 -2.30 -11.95 -29.65
N VAL A 578 -1.55 -11.16 -30.42
CA VAL A 578 -2.07 -9.95 -31.11
C VAL A 578 -3.08 -10.34 -32.20
N ASP A 579 -2.73 -11.31 -33.05
CA ASP A 579 -3.60 -11.78 -34.15
C ASP A 579 -4.91 -12.42 -33.65
N ASN A 580 -4.90 -13.03 -32.46
CA ASN A 580 -6.13 -13.48 -31.80
C ASN A 580 -6.93 -12.34 -31.14
N LEU A 581 -6.28 -11.28 -30.65
CA LEU A 581 -6.95 -10.10 -30.09
C LEU A 581 -7.76 -9.35 -31.16
N ASP A 582 -7.18 -9.15 -32.35
CA ASP A 582 -7.85 -8.45 -33.45
C ASP A 582 -9.01 -9.27 -34.05
N LYS A 583 -8.90 -10.60 -34.11
CA LYS A 583 -10.03 -11.48 -34.45
C LYS A 583 -11.15 -11.39 -33.41
N GLY A 584 -10.79 -11.34 -32.12
CA GLY A 584 -11.75 -11.08 -31.03
C GLY A 584 -12.50 -9.76 -31.20
N ASN A 585 -11.78 -8.68 -31.55
CA ASN A 585 -12.39 -7.36 -31.83
C ASN A 585 -13.35 -7.39 -33.04
N GLN A 586 -13.02 -8.14 -34.10
CA GLN A 586 -13.92 -8.33 -35.24
C GLN A 586 -15.19 -9.08 -34.85
N GLU A 587 -15.09 -10.20 -34.13
CA GLU A 587 -16.25 -10.98 -33.68
C GLU A 587 -17.15 -10.18 -32.72
N ILE A 588 -16.57 -9.37 -31.81
CA ILE A 588 -17.34 -8.44 -30.96
C ILE A 588 -18.13 -7.43 -31.81
N SER A 589 -17.53 -6.88 -32.87
CA SER A 589 -18.21 -5.97 -33.80
C SER A 589 -19.35 -6.65 -34.59
N VAL A 590 -19.15 -7.89 -35.01
CA VAL A 590 -20.17 -8.73 -35.67
C VAL A 590 -21.31 -9.08 -34.69
N ALA A 591 -20.99 -9.42 -33.44
CA ALA A 591 -21.97 -9.70 -32.39
C ALA A 591 -22.83 -8.47 -32.06
N VAL A 592 -22.23 -7.29 -31.89
CA VAL A 592 -22.96 -6.03 -31.65
C VAL A 592 -23.89 -5.69 -32.82
N ASN A 593 -23.43 -5.82 -34.06
CA ASN A 593 -24.26 -5.58 -35.24
C ASN A 593 -25.40 -6.60 -35.38
N THR A 594 -25.15 -7.86 -35.06
CA THR A 594 -26.16 -8.93 -35.07
C THR A 594 -27.19 -8.71 -33.97
N ALA A 595 -26.79 -8.36 -32.75
CA ALA A 595 -27.68 -8.00 -31.66
C ALA A 595 -28.53 -6.73 -31.93
N ARG A 596 -28.04 -5.81 -32.76
CA ARG A 596 -28.83 -4.67 -33.28
C ARG A 596 -29.84 -5.10 -34.36
N LYS A 597 -29.44 -5.96 -35.31
CA LYS A 597 -30.33 -6.50 -36.35
C LYS A 597 -31.46 -7.38 -35.77
N THR A 598 -31.16 -8.26 -34.82
CA THR A 598 -32.15 -9.14 -34.17
C THR A 598 -33.19 -8.35 -33.40
N ARG A 599 -32.82 -7.24 -32.74
CA ARG A 599 -33.78 -6.32 -32.11
C ARG A 599 -34.77 -5.74 -33.13
N LYS A 600 -34.30 -5.22 -34.27
CA LYS A 600 -35.18 -4.72 -35.34
C LYS A 600 -36.13 -5.79 -35.89
N LYS A 601 -35.65 -7.03 -36.10
CA LYS A 601 -36.49 -8.16 -36.58
C LYS A 601 -37.63 -8.52 -35.60
N LYS A 602 -37.40 -8.47 -34.28
CA LYS A 602 -38.45 -8.74 -33.28
C LYS A 602 -39.61 -7.73 -33.37
N TRP A 603 -39.32 -6.45 -33.55
CA TRP A 603 -40.36 -5.40 -33.69
C TRP A 603 -41.15 -5.52 -35.00
N ILE A 604 -40.51 -5.92 -36.11
CA ILE A 604 -41.20 -6.20 -37.38
C ILE A 604 -42.17 -7.39 -37.23
N CYS A 605 -41.75 -8.46 -36.56
CA CYS A 605 -42.60 -9.61 -36.28
C CYS A 605 -43.82 -9.24 -35.42
N LEU A 606 -43.62 -8.43 -34.36
CA LEU A 606 -44.71 -7.90 -33.53
C LEU A 606 -45.75 -7.13 -34.37
N GLY A 607 -45.29 -6.25 -35.27
CA GLY A 607 -46.18 -5.48 -36.16
C GLY A 607 -47.01 -6.36 -37.11
N ILE A 608 -46.42 -7.44 -37.64
CA ILE A 608 -47.13 -8.41 -38.48
C ILE A 608 -48.20 -9.14 -37.66
N CYS A 609 -47.90 -9.55 -36.43
CA CYS A 609 -48.89 -10.19 -35.55
C CYS A 609 -50.08 -9.27 -35.24
N VAL A 610 -49.83 -7.99 -34.94
CA VAL A 610 -50.90 -6.99 -34.72
C VAL A 610 -51.75 -6.80 -35.98
N LEU A 611 -51.13 -6.73 -37.16
CA LEU A 611 -51.84 -6.59 -38.44
C LEU A 611 -52.73 -7.82 -38.74
N ILE A 612 -52.27 -9.03 -38.45
CA ILE A 612 -53.07 -10.26 -38.57
C ILE A 612 -54.28 -10.21 -37.61
N ILE A 613 -54.09 -9.78 -36.36
CA ILE A 613 -55.19 -9.64 -35.39
C ILE A 613 -56.25 -8.65 -35.89
N ILE A 614 -55.85 -7.51 -36.47
CA ILE A 614 -56.75 -6.53 -37.07
C ILE A 614 -57.55 -7.14 -38.23
N ILE A 615 -56.90 -7.91 -39.12
CA ILE A 615 -57.59 -8.61 -40.22
C ILE A 615 -58.61 -9.63 -39.69
N VAL A 616 -58.27 -10.41 -38.64
CA VAL A 616 -59.21 -11.35 -38.02
C VAL A 616 -60.42 -10.63 -37.42
N ILE A 617 -60.22 -9.49 -36.75
CA ILE A 617 -61.30 -8.66 -36.22
C ILE A 617 -62.22 -8.16 -37.35
N ILE A 618 -61.65 -7.68 -38.47
CA ILE A 618 -62.43 -7.24 -39.64
C ILE A 618 -63.23 -8.40 -40.23
N ILE A 619 -62.64 -9.59 -40.38
CA ILE A 619 -63.35 -10.79 -40.88
C ILE A 619 -64.50 -11.19 -39.95
N VAL A 620 -64.29 -11.15 -38.62
CA VAL A 620 -65.34 -11.44 -37.64
C VAL A 620 -66.48 -10.41 -37.69
N LEU A 621 -66.15 -9.11 -37.83
CA LEU A 621 -67.16 -8.06 -37.99
C LEU A 621 -67.97 -8.24 -39.28
N VAL A 622 -67.31 -8.53 -40.42
CA VAL A 622 -67.98 -8.82 -41.70
C VAL A 622 -68.85 -10.08 -41.59
N TYR A 623 -68.37 -11.15 -40.96
CA TYR A 623 -69.16 -12.37 -40.73
C TYR A 623 -70.43 -12.08 -39.90
N ILE A 624 -70.30 -11.34 -38.80
CA ILE A 624 -71.44 -10.96 -37.96
C ILE A 624 -72.43 -10.08 -38.72
N PHE A 625 -71.95 -9.09 -39.48
CA PHE A 625 -72.82 -8.10 -40.13
C PHE A 625 -73.47 -8.63 -41.42
N VAL A 626 -72.76 -9.46 -42.21
CA VAL A 626 -73.23 -9.94 -43.53
C VAL A 626 -73.92 -11.30 -43.45
N ILE A 627 -73.39 -12.25 -42.67
CA ILE A 627 -73.93 -13.62 -42.61
C ILE A 627 -74.98 -13.78 -41.50
N ARG A 628 -74.75 -13.19 -40.32
CA ARG A 628 -75.80 -13.13 -39.27
C ARG A 628 -76.89 -12.09 -39.55
N GLY A 629 -76.59 -11.05 -40.32
CA GLY A 629 -77.57 -10.01 -40.70
C GLY A 629 -78.61 -10.43 -41.74
N THR A 630 -78.39 -11.52 -42.49
CA THR A 630 -79.25 -11.93 -43.62
C THR A 630 -80.15 -13.13 -43.30
N ASN A 631 -79.95 -13.80 -42.15
CA ASN A 631 -80.60 -15.07 -41.81
C ASN A 631 -81.87 -14.94 -40.94
N ASN A 632 -82.55 -13.79 -40.99
CA ASN A 632 -83.88 -13.57 -40.42
C ASN A 632 -84.69 -12.64 -41.34
N ASN A 633 -85.50 -13.21 -42.23
CA ASN A 633 -86.51 -12.48 -42.98
C ASN A 633 -87.74 -13.38 -43.23
N SER A 634 -88.94 -12.79 -43.23
CA SER A 634 -90.26 -13.45 -43.13
C SER A 634 -90.58 -14.04 -41.74
N GLY A 635 -91.64 -13.64 -41.03
CA GLY A 635 -92.50 -12.47 -41.23
C GLY A 635 -93.84 -12.54 -40.46
N GLY A 636 -94.33 -11.39 -39.96
CA GLY A 636 -95.68 -11.19 -39.43
C GLY A 636 -95.87 -11.46 -37.93
N GLY A 637 -96.39 -10.47 -37.16
CA GLY A 637 -96.51 -10.60 -35.69
C GLY A 637 -97.27 -9.51 -34.89
N ASP A 638 -98.04 -8.63 -35.54
CA ASP A 638 -98.97 -7.65 -34.94
C ASP A 638 -98.39 -6.41 -34.16
N LYS A 639 -99.27 -5.48 -33.75
CA LYS A 639 -99.00 -4.05 -33.41
C LYS A 639 -98.58 -3.79 -31.96
N SER A 640 -97.92 -2.64 -31.70
CA SER A 640 -98.47 -1.58 -30.82
C SER A 640 -97.78 -0.20 -30.93
N SER A 641 -98.59 0.86 -30.81
CA SER A 641 -98.31 2.20 -30.23
C SER A 641 -97.01 2.97 -30.55
N SER A 642 -97.15 4.08 -31.28
CA SER A 642 -96.17 5.19 -31.29
C SER A 642 -96.32 6.12 -30.06
N LYS A 643 -95.23 6.35 -29.33
CA LYS A 643 -94.89 7.58 -28.56
C LYS A 643 -93.34 7.63 -28.51
N ARG A 644 -92.65 8.71 -28.87
CA ARG A 644 -92.65 10.13 -28.42
C ARG A 644 -91.84 10.34 -27.13
N GLU A 645 -91.12 11.47 -27.13
CA GLU A 645 -90.57 12.20 -25.97
C GLU A 645 -89.48 11.46 -25.15
N LEU A 646 -88.46 12.09 -24.55
CA LEU A 646 -87.68 13.34 -24.74
C LEU A 646 -86.23 12.96 -24.31
N LEU A 647 -85.13 13.59 -24.75
CA LEU A 647 -84.55 14.88 -24.29
C LEU A 647 -84.60 15.13 -22.77
N GLU A 648 -83.50 15.73 -22.27
CA GLU A 648 -83.34 16.30 -20.90
C GLU A 648 -83.30 15.24 -19.75
N GLU A 649 -82.47 15.39 -18.69
CA GLU A 649 -81.48 16.43 -18.38
C GLU A 649 -80.35 15.94 -17.44
N MET A 650 -79.23 16.71 -17.39
CA MET A 650 -78.24 16.84 -16.30
C MET A 650 -77.41 15.61 -15.82
N GLY A 651 -76.28 15.88 -15.13
CA GLY A 651 -75.57 14.80 -14.41
C GLY A 651 -74.29 15.08 -13.59
N ALA A 652 -73.44 16.06 -13.93
CA ALA A 652 -72.12 16.33 -13.26
C ALA A 652 -71.10 15.14 -13.31
N ALA A 653 -69.79 15.27 -13.01
CA ALA A 653 -68.81 16.38 -13.07
C ALA A 653 -67.36 15.78 -13.09
N VAL A 654 -66.32 16.60 -12.85
CA VAL A 654 -64.86 16.31 -12.89
C VAL A 654 -64.29 16.23 -14.32
N VAL A 655 -63.86 17.32 -14.98
CA VAL A 655 -62.85 18.38 -14.68
C VAL A 655 -61.40 18.00 -15.04
N ASN A 656 -60.97 18.49 -16.22
CA ASN A 656 -59.64 18.99 -16.63
C ASN A 656 -58.38 18.07 -16.57
N THR A 657 -57.38 18.18 -17.47
CA THR A 657 -57.16 19.16 -18.56
C THR A 657 -56.42 18.56 -19.79
N LEU A 658 -56.66 19.17 -20.95
CA LEU A 658 -55.95 19.01 -22.25
C LEU A 658 -54.62 19.83 -22.28
N PRO A 659 -53.71 19.80 -23.30
CA PRO A 659 -53.87 19.44 -24.73
C PRO A 659 -52.89 18.37 -25.31
N VAL A 660 -53.28 17.57 -26.32
CA VAL A 660 -53.27 17.79 -27.80
C VAL A 660 -51.88 18.02 -28.43
N PRO A 661 -51.42 17.17 -29.39
CA PRO A 661 -50.15 17.34 -30.10
C PRO A 661 -50.26 18.19 -31.38
N LEU A 662 -49.12 18.69 -31.89
CA LEU A 662 -49.01 19.34 -33.20
C LEU A 662 -47.96 18.66 -34.10
N ALA A 663 -48.14 18.80 -35.41
CA ALA A 663 -47.38 18.11 -36.45
C ALA A 663 -45.96 18.69 -36.66
N PRO A 664 -44.99 17.87 -37.14
CA PRO A 664 -43.62 18.32 -37.35
C PRO A 664 -43.49 19.24 -38.56
N ARG A 665 -42.60 20.24 -38.49
CA ARG A 665 -42.27 21.10 -39.63
C ARG A 665 -40.79 21.47 -39.68
N GLU A 666 -40.16 21.06 -40.78
CA GLU A 666 -39.03 21.66 -41.49
C GLU A 666 -37.87 22.26 -40.65
N ALA A 667 -36.74 21.53 -40.60
CA ALA A 667 -35.40 22.09 -40.42
C ALA A 667 -34.52 21.67 -41.61
N HIS A 668 -33.82 22.62 -42.23
CA HIS A 668 -33.10 22.38 -43.50
C HIS A 668 -31.86 21.50 -43.34
N MET A 669 -31.62 20.63 -44.32
CA MET A 669 -30.28 20.07 -44.56
C MET A 669 -29.34 21.14 -45.12
N GLY A 670 -28.18 21.30 -44.50
CA GLY A 670 -27.05 22.09 -45.01
C GLY A 670 -25.79 21.22 -45.13
N ALA A 671 -25.74 20.34 -46.11
CA ALA A 671 -24.63 19.41 -46.27
C ALA A 671 -23.40 20.06 -46.95
N ARG A 672 -22.23 19.97 -46.31
CA ARG A 672 -20.91 20.11 -46.95
C ARG A 672 -19.93 19.08 -46.41
N SER A 673 -19.78 17.98 -47.14
CA SER A 673 -18.65 17.07 -47.01
C SER A 673 -17.43 17.66 -47.72
N GLY A 674 -16.39 18.02 -46.96
CA GLY A 674 -15.04 18.23 -47.51
C GLY A 674 -14.26 16.92 -47.60
N PRO A 675 -13.27 16.80 -48.50
CA PRO A 675 -12.35 15.67 -48.48
C PRO A 675 -11.46 15.70 -47.23
N ILE A 676 -10.90 14.53 -46.89
CA ILE A 676 -9.92 14.40 -45.80
C ILE A 676 -8.61 15.05 -46.24
N ASP A 677 -7.99 15.83 -45.34
CA ASP A 677 -6.76 16.58 -45.60
C ASP A 677 -5.54 15.62 -45.73
N GLU A 678 -5.07 15.43 -46.97
CA GLU A 678 -3.87 14.63 -47.27
C GLU A 678 -2.58 15.28 -46.76
N ASP A 679 -2.50 16.60 -46.69
CA ASP A 679 -1.25 17.29 -46.32
C ASP A 679 -1.01 17.22 -44.80
N ALA A 680 -2.08 17.22 -43.99
CA ALA A 680 -2.01 16.88 -42.56
C ALA A 680 -1.41 15.47 -42.31
N ALA A 681 -1.76 14.48 -43.15
CA ALA A 681 -1.21 13.14 -43.08
C ALA A 681 0.26 13.08 -43.56
N ARG A 682 0.60 13.85 -44.59
CA ARG A 682 1.97 13.93 -45.13
C ARG A 682 2.94 14.63 -44.18
N GLU A 683 2.53 15.68 -43.47
CA GLU A 683 3.38 16.38 -42.50
C GLU A 683 3.64 15.51 -41.26
N MET A 684 2.63 14.76 -40.77
CA MET A 684 2.85 13.71 -39.75
C MET A 684 3.87 12.66 -40.23
N ALA A 685 3.76 12.19 -41.47
CA ALA A 685 4.69 11.23 -42.08
C ALA A 685 6.08 11.81 -42.41
N ARG A 686 6.24 13.15 -42.31
CA ARG A 686 7.51 13.86 -42.42
C ARG A 686 8.19 14.02 -41.06
N ILE A 687 7.45 14.47 -40.05
CA ILE A 687 7.93 14.66 -38.67
C ILE A 687 8.52 13.35 -38.10
N VAL A 688 7.87 12.22 -38.37
CA VAL A 688 8.39 10.88 -37.98
C VAL A 688 9.69 10.54 -38.71
N ARG A 689 9.85 10.98 -39.96
CA ARG A 689 11.02 10.66 -40.81
C ARG A 689 12.25 11.49 -40.47
N GLU A 690 12.06 12.75 -40.09
CA GLU A 690 13.15 13.64 -39.65
C GLU A 690 13.69 13.25 -38.26
N ARG A 691 12.88 12.61 -37.40
CA ARG A 691 13.30 12.21 -36.03
C ARG A 691 14.24 10.99 -35.95
N ILE A 692 14.47 10.28 -37.05
CA ILE A 692 15.25 9.02 -37.09
C ILE A 692 16.72 9.24 -37.53
N ARG A 693 17.16 10.48 -37.82
CA ARG A 693 18.55 10.77 -38.20
C ARG A 693 19.25 11.78 -37.27
N ARG A 694 20.12 11.27 -36.40
CA ARG A 694 21.37 11.94 -35.98
C ARG A 694 22.57 10.97 -36.06
N PRO A 695 23.81 11.46 -36.22
CA PRO A 695 24.85 10.74 -36.95
C PRO A 695 25.86 9.96 -36.07
N GLN A 696 26.55 9.02 -36.69
CA GLN A 696 27.84 8.50 -36.21
C GLN A 696 28.97 9.51 -36.47
N ILE A 697 29.64 9.97 -35.43
CA ILE A 697 31.02 10.52 -35.39
C ILE A 697 31.55 10.06 -34.02
N VAL A 698 32.43 9.05 -33.87
CA VAL A 698 33.83 8.87 -34.33
C VAL A 698 34.83 9.48 -33.34
N GLN A 699 35.76 8.61 -32.89
CA GLN A 699 36.81 8.77 -31.85
C GLN A 699 36.29 8.85 -30.41
#